data_AF-A0A7N4PF68-F1
#
_entry.id   AF-A0A7N4PF68-F1
#
_cell.length_a   1.000
_cell.length_b   1.000
_cell.length_c   1.000
_cell.angle_alpha   90.00
_cell.angle_beta   90.00
_cell.angle_gamma   90.00
#
_symmetry.space_group_name_H-M   'P 1'
#
loop_
_entity.id
_entity.type
_entity.pdbx_description
1 polymer ?
#
loop_
_entity_poly.entity_id
_entity_poly.type
_entity_poly.pdbx_seq_one_letter_code
_entity_poly.pdbx_strand_id
1 'polypeptide(L)'
;MGNPENIEDAYVAVIRPKNTASLNSREYRAKSYEILLLEVPIEGQKKKRKKVLLETKLQGSSEITQSILDYVVETTKPISPANQGIKGKRVVLMKKFPLDGEKVGREASLFIVPSVVKDNTKYSYSPGCPVFYCLQDIMRVCSESSTHFATLTARMLIALDKWLDERHAQSHFIPALFRPSPLERIKTNVINPAYATEPSQIENSLHMGYSALEIKSKMLALEKADTCIYNPLFGSDLQYTNRVDKVVINPYFGLGAPDYSKIQIPKQEKWQRSMSSVTEDKYGKVEATRMLLEKGKCNPNLLNGQLSSPLHFAAGGGHVEIVQILLNHPEVDRHIIDQQGRSPLNVCEENKQNDWEETAKLLKEAINKPYEKVRIYRMDGSYRSVELKHGNNTTVQQIMEGMRLSHETQQYFTIWICSENLSLQLKPYHKPLQHVRDWPEILNELTNLDPQRETPQLFLRRDVRLPLEVEKKIEDPLAILILFDEARYNLLKGFYTSPDAKLITLASLLLQIVYGNYESKKHKQGFLNEENLKSIVPITKLKSKAPHWTNRILHEYKNLSTSEGVSKEMHHLQRMFLQNCWEVPTYGAAFFTGQVFTKASSSSHKVIRVYVGVNIKGLHLLNMETKTLLISLKYGCFMWQLGDADTCFQIHSLENKMSFIVHTKQAGLVVKLLLKLNGQLMPTERNE
;
A
#
# COMPACT_ATOMS: atom_id res chain seq x y z
N MET A 1 33.33 16.29 -5.08
CA MET A 1 33.86 15.56 -3.91
C MET A 1 32.67 15.07 -3.12
N GLY A 2 32.37 13.78 -3.14
CA GLY A 2 31.24 13.21 -2.42
C GLY A 2 31.52 13.20 -0.92
N ASN A 3 30.52 13.57 -0.10
CA ASN A 3 30.58 13.37 1.34
C ASN A 3 30.84 11.89 1.63
N PRO A 4 31.77 11.54 2.54
CA PRO A 4 31.96 10.15 2.95
C PRO A 4 30.65 9.66 3.59
N GLU A 5 30.08 8.62 3.00
CA GLU A 5 28.87 7.96 3.47
C GLU A 5 29.00 7.59 4.95
N ASN A 6 27.94 7.82 5.74
CA ASN A 6 27.88 7.47 7.16
C ASN A 6 27.96 5.95 7.33
N ILE A 7 29.17 5.44 7.58
CA ILE A 7 29.40 4.03 7.93
C ILE A 7 29.07 3.85 9.42
N GLU A 8 28.10 2.98 9.73
CA GLU A 8 27.70 2.64 11.11
C GLU A 8 28.36 1.32 11.56
N ASP A 9 28.96 1.32 12.75
CA ASP A 9 29.51 0.11 13.38
C ASP A 9 28.35 -0.76 13.91
N ALA A 10 28.28 -2.03 13.47
CA ALA A 10 27.20 -2.95 13.80
C ALA A 10 27.72 -4.24 14.44
N TYR A 11 27.15 -4.61 15.58
CA TYR A 11 27.45 -5.84 16.30
C TYR A 11 26.27 -6.81 16.19
N VAL A 12 26.56 -8.10 16.06
CA VAL A 12 25.54 -9.13 15.81
C VAL A 12 25.59 -10.21 16.90
N ALA A 13 24.50 -10.33 17.65
CA ALA A 13 24.25 -11.40 18.62
C ALA A 13 23.44 -12.52 17.96
N VAL A 14 24.12 -13.58 17.52
CA VAL A 14 23.47 -14.79 17.01
C VAL A 14 23.08 -15.67 18.20
N ILE A 15 21.78 -15.83 18.43
CA ILE A 15 21.23 -16.52 19.62
C ILE A 15 20.39 -17.71 19.17
N ARG A 16 20.49 -18.83 19.88
CA ARG A 16 19.60 -19.98 19.69
C ARG A 16 19.13 -20.57 21.01
N PRO A 17 17.89 -21.09 21.09
CA PRO A 17 17.42 -21.82 22.24
C PRO A 17 17.98 -23.25 22.21
N LYS A 18 18.25 -23.82 23.38
CA LYS A 18 18.74 -25.20 23.49
C LYS A 18 17.68 -26.26 23.27
N ASN A 19 16.41 -25.93 23.55
CA ASN A 19 15.28 -26.82 23.36
C ASN A 19 14.02 -26.03 22.98
N THR A 20 13.03 -26.73 22.42
CA THR A 20 11.75 -26.16 22.01
C THR A 20 10.91 -25.66 23.20
N ALA A 21 11.02 -26.31 24.37
CA ALA A 21 10.32 -25.88 25.57
C ALA A 21 10.67 -24.45 26.01
N SER A 22 11.93 -24.04 25.77
CA SER A 22 12.41 -22.69 26.08
C SER A 22 11.71 -21.58 25.29
N LEU A 23 11.18 -21.91 24.11
CA LEU A 23 10.47 -20.95 23.27
C LEU A 23 9.13 -20.51 23.86
N ASN A 24 8.50 -21.36 24.67
CA ASN A 24 7.14 -21.13 25.20
C ASN A 24 7.14 -20.80 26.71
N SER A 25 8.31 -20.74 27.34
CA SER A 25 8.44 -20.40 28.76
C SER A 25 8.20 -18.92 28.99
N ARG A 26 7.34 -18.58 29.97
CA ARG A 26 7.21 -17.20 30.49
C ARG A 26 8.31 -16.84 31.47
N GLU A 27 9.00 -17.83 32.01
CA GLU A 27 10.12 -17.63 32.94
C GLU A 27 11.43 -17.62 32.14
N TYR A 28 12.18 -16.51 32.23
CA TYR A 28 13.51 -16.41 31.63
C TYR A 28 14.52 -17.26 32.39
N ARG A 29 15.34 -17.99 31.64
CA ARG A 29 16.49 -18.70 32.18
C ARG A 29 17.64 -18.62 31.18
N ALA A 30 18.71 -17.90 31.51
CA ALA A 30 19.90 -17.78 30.64
C ALA A 30 20.45 -19.14 30.17
N LYS A 31 20.34 -20.19 31.00
CA LYS A 31 20.80 -21.55 30.67
C LYS A 31 20.10 -22.17 29.44
N SER A 32 18.94 -21.64 29.08
CA SER A 32 18.12 -22.07 27.96
C SER A 32 18.62 -21.58 26.61
N TYR A 33 19.58 -20.66 26.59
CA TYR A 33 20.11 -20.05 25.36
C TYR A 33 21.59 -20.35 25.15
N GLU A 34 21.98 -20.39 23.88
CA GLU A 34 23.36 -20.31 23.44
C GLU A 34 23.56 -19.05 22.61
N ILE A 35 24.74 -18.44 22.76
CA ILE A 35 25.15 -17.26 21.99
C ILE A 35 26.46 -17.54 21.27
N LEU A 36 26.56 -17.08 20.03
CA LEU A 36 27.77 -17.21 19.22
C LEU A 36 28.75 -16.08 19.53
N LEU A 37 29.99 -16.43 19.87
CA LEU A 37 31.08 -15.48 20.12
C LEU A 37 32.33 -15.86 19.35
N LEU A 38 33.13 -14.87 18.98
CA LEU A 38 34.42 -15.05 18.33
C LEU A 38 35.55 -14.88 19.33
N GLU A 39 36.57 -15.75 19.28
CA GLU A 39 37.77 -15.62 20.10
C GLU A 39 38.90 -14.93 19.33
N VAL A 40 39.27 -13.73 19.76
CA VAL A 40 40.35 -12.94 19.15
C VAL A 40 41.57 -12.86 20.07
N PRO A 41 42.80 -12.92 19.54
CA PRO A 41 44.01 -12.78 20.35
C PRO A 41 44.07 -11.40 21.02
N ILE A 42 44.61 -11.34 22.25
CA ILE A 42 44.87 -10.08 22.94
C ILE A 42 46.19 -9.51 22.43
N GLU A 43 46.16 -8.26 21.99
CA GLU A 43 47.32 -7.54 21.49
C GLU A 43 48.44 -7.53 22.55
N GLY A 44 49.64 -7.98 22.17
CA GLY A 44 50.78 -8.13 23.08
C GLY A 44 50.83 -9.41 23.94
N GLN A 45 49.82 -10.29 23.93
CA GLN A 45 49.83 -11.55 24.70
C GLN A 45 49.51 -12.78 23.82
N LYS A 46 50.56 -13.42 23.26
CA LYS A 46 50.46 -14.54 22.29
C LYS A 46 49.57 -15.72 22.72
N LYS A 47 49.38 -15.96 24.02
CA LYS A 47 48.59 -17.09 24.55
C LYS A 47 47.21 -16.72 25.09
N LYS A 48 46.86 -15.43 25.22
CA LYS A 48 45.55 -15.02 25.75
C LYS A 48 44.61 -14.58 24.64
N ARG A 49 43.36 -15.03 24.73
CA ARG A 49 42.28 -14.64 23.82
C ARG A 49 41.16 -13.98 24.60
N LYS A 50 40.47 -13.04 23.97
CA LYS A 50 39.24 -12.43 24.47
C LYS A 50 38.07 -12.79 23.56
N LYS A 51 36.88 -12.88 24.15
CA LYS A 51 35.63 -13.14 23.43
C LYS A 51 35.00 -11.83 22.98
N VAL A 52 34.54 -11.78 21.73
CA VAL A 52 33.87 -10.64 21.11
C VAL A 52 32.60 -11.08 20.39
N LEU A 53 31.61 -10.19 20.30
CA LEU A 53 30.49 -10.35 19.38
C LEU A 53 30.97 -10.21 17.93
N LEU A 54 30.18 -10.73 16.98
CA LEU A 54 30.48 -10.53 15.57
C LEU A 54 30.32 -9.05 15.22
N GLU A 55 31.26 -8.48 14.48
CA GLU A 55 31.32 -7.06 14.14
C GLU A 55 31.35 -6.88 12.62
N THR A 56 30.48 -6.01 12.11
CA THR A 56 30.38 -5.63 10.70
C THR A 56 30.15 -4.13 10.55
N LYS A 57 30.32 -3.60 9.34
CA LYS A 57 30.11 -2.19 9.01
C LYS A 57 28.99 -2.05 7.99
N LEU A 58 28.02 -1.20 8.30
CA LEU A 58 26.86 -0.98 7.44
C LEU A 58 27.05 0.29 6.60
N GLN A 59 26.80 0.19 5.30
CA GLN A 59 26.74 1.32 4.36
C GLN A 59 25.27 1.66 4.08
N GLY A 60 24.95 2.95 3.96
CA GLY A 60 23.58 3.49 3.93
C GLY A 60 22.76 3.17 2.67
N SER A 61 22.42 1.91 2.45
CA SER A 61 21.45 1.45 1.44
C SER A 61 20.25 0.75 2.08
N SER A 62 19.16 0.57 1.33
CA SER A 62 17.84 0.17 1.84
C SER A 62 17.71 -1.30 2.30
N GLU A 63 18.79 -2.06 2.47
CA GLU A 63 18.74 -3.51 2.75
C GLU A 63 19.68 -3.99 3.89
N ILE A 64 19.73 -3.23 5.01
CA ILE A 64 20.52 -3.58 6.21
C ILE A 64 20.26 -5.02 6.71
N THR A 65 18.99 -5.45 6.72
CA THR A 65 18.57 -6.78 7.20
C THR A 65 19.20 -7.91 6.40
N GLN A 66 19.19 -7.82 5.07
CA GLN A 66 19.72 -8.88 4.21
C GLN A 66 21.25 -8.94 4.33
N SER A 67 21.90 -7.78 4.36
CA SER A 67 23.35 -7.68 4.56
C SER A 67 23.83 -8.34 5.86
N ILE A 68 23.10 -8.16 6.97
CA ILE A 68 23.43 -8.81 8.25
C ILE A 68 23.22 -10.33 8.18
N LEU A 69 22.15 -10.81 7.54
CA LEU A 69 21.92 -12.26 7.37
C LEU A 69 23.01 -12.92 6.54
N ASP A 70 23.37 -12.30 5.41
CA ASP A 70 24.42 -12.80 4.51
C ASP A 70 25.78 -12.79 5.22
N TYR A 71 26.08 -11.73 5.98
CA TYR A 71 27.28 -11.67 6.81
C TYR A 71 27.35 -12.80 7.84
N VAL A 72 26.25 -13.10 8.54
CA VAL A 72 26.20 -14.21 9.52
C VAL A 72 26.42 -15.54 8.82
N VAL A 73 25.77 -15.77 7.68
CA VAL A 73 25.94 -17.00 6.90
C VAL A 73 27.40 -17.15 6.49
N GLU A 74 28.01 -16.12 5.90
CA GLU A 74 29.40 -16.14 5.42
C GLU A 74 30.38 -16.41 6.56
N THR A 75 30.27 -15.66 7.66
CA THR A 75 31.17 -15.75 8.83
C THR A 75 31.11 -17.11 9.51
N THR A 76 29.99 -17.83 9.37
CA THR A 76 29.75 -19.12 10.02
C THR A 76 29.85 -20.32 9.07
N LYS A 77 30.16 -20.12 7.78
CA LYS A 77 30.44 -21.21 6.84
C LYS A 77 31.50 -22.20 7.36
N PRO A 78 32.64 -21.76 7.92
CA PRO A 78 33.72 -22.69 8.30
C PRO A 78 33.35 -23.65 9.43
N ILE A 79 32.36 -23.30 10.25
CA ILE A 79 31.93 -24.09 11.40
C ILE A 79 30.70 -24.96 11.11
N SER A 80 29.96 -24.65 10.04
CA SER A 80 28.69 -25.28 9.66
C SER A 80 28.92 -26.54 8.79
N PRO A 81 28.14 -27.62 8.98
CA PRO A 81 28.18 -28.79 8.10
C PRO A 81 28.00 -28.41 6.62
N ALA A 82 28.79 -29.01 5.74
CA ALA A 82 28.75 -28.77 4.29
C ALA A 82 28.96 -27.29 3.87
N ASN A 83 29.64 -26.48 4.69
CA ASN A 83 29.95 -25.06 4.41
C ASN A 83 28.72 -24.19 4.13
N GLN A 84 27.56 -24.53 4.68
CA GLN A 84 26.30 -23.83 4.40
C GLN A 84 26.10 -22.54 5.22
N GLY A 85 26.90 -22.35 6.28
CA GLY A 85 26.71 -21.28 7.25
C GLY A 85 25.50 -21.51 8.16
N ILE A 86 25.32 -20.64 9.16
CA ILE A 86 24.18 -20.62 10.06
C ILE A 86 23.16 -19.62 9.49
N LYS A 87 21.98 -20.12 9.11
CA LYS A 87 20.90 -19.27 8.61
C LYS A 87 20.14 -18.63 9.77
N GLY A 88 20.21 -17.31 9.87
CA GLY A 88 19.35 -16.51 10.73
C GLY A 88 17.92 -16.48 10.21
N LYS A 89 16.92 -16.47 11.10
CA LYS A 89 15.51 -16.38 10.71
C LYS A 89 15.05 -14.96 10.39
N ARG A 90 15.69 -13.97 11.01
CA ARG A 90 15.42 -12.54 10.90
C ARG A 90 16.55 -11.73 11.54
N VAL A 91 16.46 -10.41 11.44
CA VAL A 91 17.34 -9.47 12.16
C VAL A 91 16.46 -8.53 12.98
N VAL A 92 16.85 -8.29 14.23
CA VAL A 92 16.15 -7.39 15.15
C VAL A 92 17.14 -6.38 15.72
N LEU A 93 16.91 -5.08 15.53
CA LEU A 93 17.72 -4.06 16.20
C LEU A 93 17.36 -4.02 17.69
N MET A 94 18.31 -4.34 18.56
CA MET A 94 18.10 -4.35 20.01
C MET A 94 18.27 -2.95 20.59
N LYS A 95 19.47 -2.38 20.45
CA LYS A 95 19.86 -1.11 21.08
C LYS A 95 21.15 -0.56 20.46
N LYS A 96 21.33 0.76 20.52
CA LYS A 96 22.60 1.43 20.21
C LYS A 96 23.43 1.66 21.47
N PHE A 97 24.75 1.55 21.36
CA PHE A 97 25.71 1.71 22.44
C PHE A 97 26.73 2.79 22.09
N PRO A 98 27.05 3.70 23.03
CA PRO A 98 28.10 4.68 22.80
C PRO A 98 29.47 3.98 22.76
N LEU A 99 30.34 4.44 21.87
CA LEU A 99 31.72 3.97 21.74
C LEU A 99 32.66 4.77 22.64
N ASP A 100 33.60 4.07 23.28
CA ASP A 100 34.61 4.65 24.16
C ASP A 100 35.95 4.87 23.39
N GLY A 101 36.83 5.76 23.89
CA GLY A 101 38.17 5.99 23.32
C GLY A 101 38.23 7.01 22.16
N GLU A 102 39.05 6.77 21.13
CA GLU A 102 39.21 7.70 19.97
C GLU A 102 37.92 7.91 19.15
N LYS A 103 36.85 7.16 19.45
CA LYS A 103 35.54 7.23 18.81
C LYS A 103 34.45 7.91 19.67
N VAL A 104 34.83 8.70 20.69
CA VAL A 104 33.86 9.43 21.54
C VAL A 104 32.90 10.25 20.69
N GLY A 105 31.60 10.02 20.86
CA GLY A 105 30.51 10.67 20.11
C GLY A 105 29.92 9.84 18.97
N ARG A 106 30.44 8.64 18.70
CA ARG A 106 29.83 7.67 17.77
C ARG A 106 29.07 6.57 18.53
N GLU A 107 28.00 6.07 17.91
CA GLU A 107 27.22 4.94 18.42
C GLU A 107 27.41 3.70 17.55
N ALA A 108 27.32 2.52 18.17
CA ALA A 108 27.27 1.24 17.48
C ALA A 108 25.95 0.51 17.76
N SER A 109 25.37 -0.08 16.71
CA SER A 109 24.10 -0.81 16.81
C SER A 109 24.31 -2.28 17.16
N LEU A 110 23.57 -2.81 18.14
CA LEU A 110 23.51 -4.24 18.40
C LEU A 110 22.26 -4.85 17.78
N PHE A 111 22.46 -5.82 16.89
CA PHE A 111 21.41 -6.59 16.24
C PHE A 111 21.35 -8.01 16.78
N ILE A 112 20.15 -8.56 16.90
CA ILE A 112 19.89 -9.95 17.30
C ILE A 112 19.50 -10.74 16.05
N VAL A 113 20.15 -11.88 15.88
CA VAL A 113 19.85 -12.84 14.81
C VAL A 113 19.44 -14.17 15.44
N PRO A 114 18.14 -14.44 15.58
CA PRO A 114 17.66 -15.72 16.09
C PRO A 114 17.92 -16.83 15.07
N SER A 115 18.54 -17.90 15.54
CA SER A 115 18.77 -19.13 14.78
C SER A 115 17.78 -20.22 15.21
N VAL A 116 17.72 -21.30 14.44
CA VAL A 116 16.96 -22.52 14.80
C VAL A 116 17.36 -23.06 16.17
N VAL A 117 16.44 -23.77 16.82
CA VAL A 117 16.71 -24.50 18.06
C VAL A 117 17.92 -25.40 17.85
N LYS A 118 18.79 -25.48 18.85
CA LYS A 118 19.97 -26.34 18.84
C LYS A 118 19.57 -27.75 18.38
N ASP A 119 20.22 -28.22 17.33
CA ASP A 119 20.12 -29.58 16.84
C ASP A 119 21.34 -30.40 17.31
N ASN A 120 21.34 -31.69 16.97
CA ASN A 120 22.46 -32.59 17.27
C ASN A 120 23.60 -32.49 16.24
N THR A 121 23.63 -31.44 15.40
CA THR A 121 24.70 -31.30 14.41
C THR A 121 26.03 -30.98 15.08
N LYS A 122 27.08 -31.70 14.68
CA LYS A 122 28.44 -31.47 15.19
C LYS A 122 29.09 -30.37 14.36
N TYR A 123 29.33 -29.22 15.00
CA TYR A 123 30.08 -28.10 14.41
C TYR A 123 31.57 -28.34 14.57
N SER A 124 32.36 -28.02 13.54
CA SER A 124 33.81 -28.09 13.60
C SER A 124 34.37 -26.80 14.18
N TYR A 125 35.27 -26.90 15.15
CA TYR A 125 35.83 -25.73 15.82
C TYR A 125 37.35 -25.67 15.64
N SER A 126 37.82 -24.58 15.04
CA SER A 126 39.25 -24.24 14.96
C SER A 126 39.51 -22.88 15.63
N PRO A 127 40.74 -22.64 16.13
CA PRO A 127 41.10 -21.36 16.73
C PRO A 127 40.79 -20.18 15.79
N GLY A 128 40.07 -19.17 16.29
CA GLY A 128 39.68 -18.00 15.49
C GLY A 128 38.36 -18.14 14.73
N CYS A 129 37.64 -19.27 14.87
CA CYS A 129 36.27 -19.39 14.38
C CYS A 129 35.23 -19.06 15.46
N PRO A 130 34.00 -18.65 15.10
CA PRO A 130 32.92 -18.43 16.06
C PRO A 130 32.49 -19.73 16.78
N VAL A 131 32.15 -19.63 18.06
CA VAL A 131 31.75 -20.76 18.91
C VAL A 131 30.49 -20.43 19.70
N PHE A 132 29.58 -21.40 19.83
CA PHE A 132 28.39 -21.25 20.67
C PHE A 132 28.73 -21.53 22.13
N TYR A 133 28.37 -20.59 23.00
CA TYR A 133 28.51 -20.71 24.44
C TYR A 133 27.14 -20.71 25.10
N CYS A 134 27.00 -21.50 26.18
CA CYS A 134 25.86 -21.40 27.07
C CYS A 134 25.79 -19.98 27.66
N LEU A 135 24.66 -19.29 27.49
CA LEU A 135 24.55 -17.89 27.92
C LEU A 135 24.71 -17.75 29.43
N GLN A 136 24.20 -18.70 30.23
CA GLN A 136 24.42 -18.71 31.68
C GLN A 136 25.91 -18.75 32.06
N ASP A 137 26.71 -19.55 31.35
CA ASP A 137 28.13 -19.66 31.65
C ASP A 137 28.89 -18.41 31.24
N ILE A 138 28.48 -17.76 30.15
CA ILE A 138 28.97 -16.42 29.80
C ILE A 138 28.63 -15.40 30.89
N MET A 139 27.38 -15.35 31.33
CA MET A 139 26.93 -14.37 32.31
C MET A 139 27.58 -14.54 33.70
N ARG A 140 28.05 -15.74 34.05
CA ARG A 140 28.84 -15.97 35.29
C ARG A 140 30.19 -15.27 35.30
N VAL A 141 30.78 -15.05 34.12
CA VAL A 141 32.15 -14.49 33.98
C VAL A 141 32.17 -13.15 33.23
N CYS A 142 31.02 -12.70 32.72
CA CYS A 142 30.87 -11.46 31.98
C CYS A 142 30.77 -10.28 32.96
N SER A 143 31.85 -9.51 33.05
CA SER A 143 31.87 -8.22 33.73
C SER A 143 32.63 -7.21 32.87
N GLU A 144 32.33 -5.92 33.02
CA GLU A 144 33.05 -4.85 32.32
C GLU A 144 34.54 -4.77 32.71
N SER A 145 34.88 -5.30 33.88
CA SER A 145 36.24 -5.45 34.41
C SER A 145 36.93 -6.76 34.00
N SER A 146 36.25 -7.65 33.28
CA SER A 146 36.77 -8.97 32.92
C SER A 146 37.81 -8.88 31.82
N THR A 147 38.96 -9.53 32.02
CA THR A 147 40.00 -9.64 30.98
C THR A 147 39.64 -10.61 29.85
N HIS A 148 38.55 -11.38 30.02
CA HIS A 148 38.10 -12.39 29.05
C HIS A 148 37.21 -11.82 27.94
N PHE A 149 36.70 -10.60 28.08
CA PHE A 149 35.79 -9.97 27.13
C PHE A 149 36.31 -8.60 26.71
N ALA A 150 35.98 -8.16 25.49
CA ALA A 150 36.09 -6.73 25.18
C ALA A 150 35.04 -5.96 25.98
N THR A 151 35.40 -4.80 26.54
CA THR A 151 34.51 -3.99 27.41
C THR A 151 33.15 -3.70 26.75
N LEU A 152 33.15 -3.28 25.48
CA LEU A 152 31.91 -3.04 24.73
C LEU A 152 31.07 -4.32 24.53
N THR A 153 31.73 -5.46 24.24
CA THR A 153 31.06 -6.76 24.16
C THR A 153 30.43 -7.13 25.50
N ALA A 154 31.15 -6.95 26.62
CA ALA A 154 30.61 -7.25 27.95
C ALA A 154 29.37 -6.40 28.26
N ARG A 155 29.43 -5.09 27.96
CA ARG A 155 28.28 -4.17 28.08
C ARG A 155 27.07 -4.63 27.25
N MET A 156 27.32 -5.03 26.01
CA MET A 156 26.28 -5.53 25.10
C MET A 156 25.66 -6.85 25.58
N LEU A 157 26.47 -7.78 26.11
CA LEU A 157 26.01 -9.07 26.63
C LEU A 157 25.16 -8.92 27.89
N ILE A 158 25.58 -8.05 28.83
CA ILE A 158 24.80 -7.73 30.03
C ILE A 158 23.45 -7.11 29.66
N ALA A 159 23.45 -6.18 28.69
CA ALA A 159 22.24 -5.57 28.20
C ALA A 159 21.32 -6.59 27.49
N LEU A 160 21.89 -7.53 26.74
CA LEU A 160 21.15 -8.58 26.06
C LEU A 160 20.50 -9.57 27.05
N ASP A 161 21.21 -9.96 28.11
CA ASP A 161 20.68 -10.85 29.16
C ASP A 161 19.45 -10.25 29.84
N LYS A 162 19.56 -8.97 30.24
CA LYS A 162 18.43 -8.21 30.78
C LYS A 162 17.30 -8.04 29.76
N TRP A 163 17.63 -7.78 28.50
CA TRP A 163 16.62 -7.63 27.44
C TRP A 163 15.83 -8.93 27.24
N LEU A 164 16.49 -10.09 27.22
CA LEU A 164 15.81 -11.39 27.12
C LEU A 164 14.88 -11.64 28.31
N ASP A 165 15.30 -11.29 29.53
CA ASP A 165 14.46 -11.37 30.73
C ASP A 165 13.17 -10.55 30.58
N GLU A 166 13.31 -9.27 30.23
CA GLU A 166 12.17 -8.37 30.00
C GLU A 166 11.26 -8.87 28.86
N ARG A 167 11.82 -9.51 27.82
CA ARG A 167 11.05 -10.06 26.70
C ARG A 167 10.30 -11.34 27.06
N HIS A 168 10.80 -12.16 27.98
CA HIS A 168 10.07 -13.34 28.48
C HIS A 168 8.83 -12.96 29.29
N ALA A 169 8.84 -11.80 29.97
CA ALA A 169 7.67 -11.26 30.66
C ALA A 169 6.53 -10.84 29.71
N GLN A 170 6.83 -10.62 28.42
CA GLN A 170 5.85 -10.25 27.40
C GLN A 170 5.24 -11.49 26.75
N SER A 171 3.92 -11.64 26.84
CA SER A 171 3.23 -12.80 26.26
C SER A 171 3.51 -12.92 24.76
N HIS A 172 3.87 -14.12 24.32
CA HIS A 172 4.14 -14.49 22.92
C HIS A 172 5.36 -13.85 22.24
N PHE A 173 6.14 -13.01 22.92
CA PHE A 173 7.31 -12.37 22.32
C PHE A 173 8.39 -13.38 21.92
N ILE A 174 8.84 -14.22 22.86
CA ILE A 174 9.89 -15.22 22.60
C ILE A 174 9.50 -16.22 21.49
N PRO A 175 8.29 -16.79 21.48
CA PRO A 175 7.83 -17.57 20.33
C PRO A 175 7.87 -16.79 19.01
N ALA A 176 7.59 -15.49 19.02
CA ALA A 176 7.61 -14.64 17.82
C ALA A 176 9.05 -14.31 17.36
N LEU A 177 9.98 -14.09 18.29
CA LEU A 177 11.39 -13.83 18.00
C LEU A 177 12.02 -14.96 17.17
N PHE A 178 11.71 -16.22 17.51
CA PHE A 178 12.28 -17.40 16.84
C PHE A 178 11.40 -17.98 15.71
N ARG A 179 10.35 -17.28 15.29
CA ARG A 179 9.59 -17.62 14.07
C ARG A 179 10.32 -17.07 12.82
N PRO A 180 10.06 -17.64 11.62
CA PRO A 180 10.50 -17.01 10.39
C PRO A 180 9.98 -15.57 10.30
N SER A 181 10.66 -14.71 9.54
CA SER A 181 10.20 -13.35 9.29
C SER A 181 8.73 -13.36 8.87
N PRO A 182 7.93 -12.35 9.25
CA PRO A 182 6.59 -12.16 8.69
C PRO A 182 6.52 -12.38 7.19
N LEU A 183 7.48 -11.88 6.41
CA LEU A 183 7.57 -12.13 4.97
C LEU A 183 7.64 -13.63 4.62
N GLU A 184 8.51 -14.40 5.27
CA GLU A 184 8.61 -15.86 5.07
C GLU A 184 7.39 -16.62 5.60
N ARG A 185 6.77 -16.15 6.68
CA ARG A 185 5.53 -16.73 7.20
C ARG A 185 4.34 -16.49 6.28
N ILE A 186 4.30 -15.35 5.58
CA ILE A 186 3.30 -15.09 4.54
C ILE A 186 3.51 -16.07 3.38
N LYS A 187 4.76 -16.27 2.93
CA LYS A 187 5.07 -17.23 1.84
C LYS A 187 4.71 -18.68 2.21
N THR A 188 4.83 -19.07 3.48
CA THR A 188 4.66 -20.46 3.93
C THR A 188 3.29 -20.78 4.56
N ASN A 189 2.52 -19.79 5.03
CA ASN A 189 1.19 -20.00 5.65
C ASN A 189 0.01 -19.59 4.76
N VAL A 190 0.25 -19.12 3.53
CA VAL A 190 -0.82 -18.99 2.53
C VAL A 190 -0.88 -20.32 1.79
N ILE A 191 -1.88 -21.14 2.12
CA ILE A 191 -2.22 -22.31 1.30
C ILE A 191 -2.48 -21.80 -0.11
N ASN A 192 -1.77 -22.37 -1.09
CA ASN A 192 -2.00 -22.08 -2.49
C ASN A 192 -3.40 -22.62 -2.87
N PRO A 193 -4.36 -21.76 -3.27
CA PRO A 193 -5.71 -22.17 -3.64
C PRO A 193 -5.75 -23.16 -4.81
N ALA A 194 -4.67 -23.26 -5.59
CA ALA A 194 -4.55 -24.21 -6.71
C ALA A 194 -4.47 -25.69 -6.26
N TYR A 195 -4.32 -25.99 -4.97
CA TYR A 195 -4.23 -27.36 -4.44
C TYR A 195 -5.37 -27.74 -3.48
N ALA A 196 -6.42 -26.92 -3.37
CA ALA A 196 -7.60 -27.28 -2.59
C ALA A 196 -8.56 -28.14 -3.43
N THR A 197 -8.75 -29.39 -3.04
CA THR A 197 -9.45 -30.42 -3.82
C THR A 197 -10.98 -30.37 -3.77
N GLU A 198 -11.60 -29.32 -3.21
CA GLU A 198 -13.07 -29.22 -3.09
C GLU A 198 -13.54 -27.77 -3.44
N PRO A 199 -14.39 -27.56 -4.47
CA PRO A 199 -14.71 -26.22 -5.00
C PRO A 199 -15.67 -25.36 -4.14
N SER A 200 -16.10 -25.81 -2.96
CA SER A 200 -17.26 -25.21 -2.28
C SER A 200 -16.96 -24.37 -1.02
N GLN A 201 -15.68 -24.08 -0.69
CA GLN A 201 -15.36 -23.39 0.58
C GLN A 201 -14.42 -22.16 0.51
N ILE A 202 -14.01 -21.67 -0.67
CA ILE A 202 -12.77 -20.85 -0.73
C ILE A 202 -12.98 -19.32 -0.85
N GLU A 203 -14.16 -18.80 -1.20
CA GLU A 203 -14.33 -17.32 -1.31
C GLU A 203 -14.82 -16.62 -0.03
N ASN A 204 -15.29 -17.37 0.98
CA ASN A 204 -15.79 -16.81 2.26
C ASN A 204 -14.99 -17.26 3.50
N SER A 205 -13.86 -17.94 3.32
CA SER A 205 -13.07 -18.42 4.45
C SER A 205 -12.21 -17.29 5.03
N LEU A 206 -12.83 -16.50 5.92
CA LEU A 206 -12.13 -15.67 6.88
C LEU A 206 -11.31 -16.60 7.79
N HIS A 207 -9.99 -16.62 7.65
CA HIS A 207 -9.17 -17.35 8.62
C HIS A 207 -9.10 -16.51 9.90
N MET A 208 -9.86 -16.90 10.93
CA MET A 208 -10.03 -16.13 12.17
C MET A 208 -10.58 -14.70 11.97
N GLY A 209 -11.42 -14.48 10.96
CA GLY A 209 -12.02 -13.16 10.71
C GLY A 209 -11.19 -12.22 9.83
N TYR A 210 -10.12 -12.67 9.18
CA TYR A 210 -9.26 -11.83 8.34
C TYR A 210 -9.07 -12.38 6.92
N SER A 211 -8.99 -11.47 5.96
CA SER A 211 -8.53 -11.76 4.60
C SER A 211 -7.01 -11.97 4.56
N ALA A 212 -6.50 -12.67 3.54
CA ALA A 212 -5.06 -12.88 3.35
C ALA A 212 -4.25 -11.56 3.31
N LEU A 213 -4.86 -10.46 2.82
CA LEU A 213 -4.26 -9.14 2.77
C LEU A 213 -4.23 -8.46 4.15
N GLU A 214 -5.28 -8.62 4.95
CA GLU A 214 -5.31 -8.15 6.34
C GLU A 214 -4.36 -8.94 7.23
N ILE A 215 -4.24 -10.26 7.02
CA ILE A 215 -3.24 -11.09 7.67
C ILE A 215 -1.84 -10.62 7.28
N LYS A 216 -1.58 -10.37 5.98
CA LYS A 216 -0.31 -9.80 5.50
C LYS A 216 0.00 -8.45 6.16
N SER A 217 -0.97 -7.53 6.20
CA SER A 217 -0.82 -6.22 6.82
C SER A 217 -0.55 -6.32 8.34
N LYS A 218 -1.29 -7.16 9.06
CA LYS A 218 -1.07 -7.43 10.49
C LYS A 218 0.27 -8.11 10.76
N MET A 219 0.69 -9.04 9.91
CA MET A 219 1.98 -9.72 10.06
C MET A 219 3.15 -8.78 9.75
N LEU A 220 3.05 -7.90 8.75
CA LEU A 220 4.04 -6.86 8.46
C LEU A 220 4.09 -5.78 9.57
N ALA A 221 2.95 -5.47 10.20
CA ALA A 221 2.90 -4.60 11.37
C ALA A 221 3.65 -5.20 12.58
N LEU A 222 3.61 -6.53 12.76
CA LEU A 222 4.44 -7.22 13.78
C LEU A 222 5.94 -7.04 13.50
N GLU A 223 6.37 -7.00 12.24
CA GLU A 223 7.76 -6.74 11.85
C GLU A 223 8.25 -5.37 12.32
N LYS A 224 7.35 -4.37 12.36
CA LYS A 224 7.61 -3.02 12.87
C LYS A 224 7.53 -2.91 14.39
N ALA A 225 6.82 -3.82 15.07
CA ALA A 225 6.75 -3.87 16.54
C ALA A 225 8.06 -4.36 17.18
N ASP A 226 8.89 -5.08 16.42
CA ASP A 226 10.19 -5.60 16.88
C ASP A 226 11.34 -4.57 16.78
N THR A 227 11.09 -3.40 16.18
CA THR A 227 12.01 -2.25 16.30
C THR A 227 11.86 -1.66 17.70
N CYS A 228 12.88 -1.82 18.54
CA CYS A 228 12.87 -1.28 19.90
C CYS A 228 12.93 0.25 19.87
N ILE A 229 11.77 0.91 19.77
CA ILE A 229 11.63 2.31 20.17
C ILE A 229 11.38 2.29 21.68
N TYR A 230 12.32 2.82 22.47
CA TYR A 230 12.10 3.04 23.89
C TYR A 230 10.88 3.97 24.03
N ASN A 231 9.78 3.43 24.56
CA ASN A 231 8.64 4.22 25.02
C ASN A 231 8.95 4.70 26.45
N PRO A 232 9.06 6.01 26.73
CA PRO A 232 9.33 6.51 28.09
C PRO A 232 8.19 6.25 29.09
N LEU A 233 7.05 5.71 28.65
CA LEU A 233 5.82 5.55 29.44
C LEU A 233 5.53 4.08 29.80
N PHE A 234 6.56 3.26 29.95
CA PHE A 234 6.36 1.90 30.44
C PHE A 234 5.89 1.96 31.91
N GLY A 235 4.60 1.70 32.15
CA GLY A 235 4.00 1.54 33.48
C GLY A 235 2.85 2.49 33.86
N SER A 236 2.25 3.25 32.93
CA SER A 236 1.19 4.22 33.25
C SER A 236 -0.22 3.89 32.76
N ASP A 237 -0.47 2.69 32.21
CA ASP A 237 -1.78 2.17 31.80
C ASP A 237 -2.69 3.09 30.95
N LEU A 238 -2.12 4.05 30.21
CA LEU A 238 -2.84 4.95 29.31
C LEU A 238 -2.46 4.69 27.84
N GLN A 239 -3.45 4.57 26.96
CA GLN A 239 -3.26 4.34 25.51
C GLN A 239 -2.94 5.65 24.77
N TYR A 240 -1.89 5.65 23.95
CA TYR A 240 -1.37 6.82 23.23
C TYR A 240 -1.72 6.85 21.74
N THR A 241 -1.79 8.08 21.19
CA THR A 241 -1.66 8.40 19.76
C THR A 241 -0.59 9.50 19.55
N ASN A 242 -0.01 9.59 18.35
CA ASN A 242 1.41 9.90 18.08
C ASN A 242 1.84 11.38 17.87
N ARG A 243 1.32 12.42 18.55
CA ARG A 243 1.92 13.78 18.45
C ARG A 243 1.82 14.60 19.76
N VAL A 244 2.94 15.21 20.20
CA VAL A 244 3.00 16.15 21.33
C VAL A 244 3.50 17.51 20.82
N ASP A 245 2.71 18.57 21.06
CA ASP A 245 2.92 19.93 20.51
C ASP A 245 3.45 20.98 21.53
N LYS A 246 3.87 20.62 22.76
CA LYS A 246 4.50 21.61 23.66
C LYS A 246 5.37 21.01 24.77
N VAL A 247 6.53 21.64 25.01
CA VAL A 247 7.46 21.38 26.12
C VAL A 247 7.31 22.47 27.17
N VAL A 248 7.19 22.08 28.45
CA VAL A 248 7.34 23.00 29.61
C VAL A 248 8.50 22.50 30.45
N ILE A 249 9.50 23.35 30.67
CA ILE A 249 10.70 23.03 31.46
C ILE A 249 10.41 23.36 32.93
N ASN A 250 10.64 22.39 33.83
CA ASN A 250 10.53 22.57 35.28
C ASN A 250 11.73 23.38 35.82
N PRO A 251 11.51 24.49 36.56
CA PRO A 251 12.57 25.40 37.01
C PRO A 251 13.50 24.83 38.09
N TYR A 252 13.24 23.63 38.62
CA TYR A 252 14.06 23.02 39.69
C TYR A 252 15.05 21.95 39.20
N PHE A 253 15.21 21.79 37.89
CA PHE A 253 16.17 20.85 37.33
C PHE A 253 17.59 21.43 37.42
N GLY A 254 18.36 21.03 38.46
CA GLY A 254 19.78 21.39 38.58
C GLY A 254 20.35 21.65 39.99
N LEU A 255 19.56 21.57 41.07
CA LEU A 255 20.01 21.98 42.41
C LEU A 255 20.30 20.84 43.41
N GLY A 256 20.56 19.62 42.93
CA GLY A 256 20.99 18.49 43.79
C GLY A 256 19.85 17.77 44.52
N ALA A 257 20.17 16.60 45.09
CA ALA A 257 19.20 15.69 45.69
C ALA A 257 18.49 16.32 46.92
N PRO A 258 17.15 16.34 46.99
CA PRO A 258 16.44 16.86 48.15
C PRO A 258 16.67 15.98 49.39
N ASP A 259 16.86 16.60 50.54
CA ASP A 259 16.94 15.91 51.83
C ASP A 259 15.55 15.47 52.30
N TYR A 260 15.22 14.20 52.05
CA TYR A 260 13.94 13.58 52.40
C TYR A 260 13.70 13.43 53.90
N SER A 261 14.70 13.64 54.75
CA SER A 261 14.56 13.52 56.21
C SER A 261 13.78 14.68 56.85
N LYS A 262 13.56 15.78 56.10
CA LYS A 262 12.83 16.97 56.57
C LYS A 262 11.35 16.99 56.18
N ILE A 263 10.86 15.98 55.47
CA ILE A 263 9.47 15.91 55.02
C ILE A 263 8.64 15.24 56.11
N GLN A 264 8.01 16.03 56.99
CA GLN A 264 6.94 15.54 57.85
C GLN A 264 5.70 15.25 57.01
N ILE A 265 5.35 13.98 56.90
CA ILE A 265 4.13 13.51 56.22
C ILE A 265 2.92 13.92 57.08
N PRO A 266 1.99 14.76 56.58
CA PRO A 266 0.81 15.13 57.34
C PRO A 266 -0.10 13.92 57.54
N LYS A 267 -0.64 13.75 58.75
CA LYS A 267 -1.61 12.69 59.05
C LYS A 267 -2.87 12.80 58.18
N GLN A 268 -3.47 11.64 57.98
CA GLN A 268 -4.44 11.20 56.97
C GLN A 268 -5.77 12.00 56.87
N GLU A 269 -5.92 13.11 57.59
CA GLU A 269 -7.15 13.91 57.62
C GLU A 269 -7.15 15.05 56.59
N LYS A 270 -6.00 15.43 56.01
CA LYS A 270 -5.93 16.45 54.95
C LYS A 270 -6.21 15.93 53.54
N TRP A 271 -6.33 14.62 53.35
CA TRP A 271 -6.60 14.01 52.03
C TRP A 271 -8.07 14.11 51.60
N GLN A 272 -8.97 14.60 52.45
CA GLN A 272 -10.38 14.83 52.09
C GLN A 272 -10.65 16.14 51.33
N ARG A 273 -9.62 16.93 50.98
CA ARG A 273 -9.78 18.12 50.14
C ARG A 273 -8.87 18.11 48.91
N SER A 274 -9.18 17.24 47.97
CA SER A 274 -9.36 17.63 46.56
C SER A 274 -10.05 16.49 45.80
N MET A 275 -11.31 16.23 46.18
CA MET A 275 -12.22 15.39 45.41
C MET A 275 -13.04 16.32 44.50
N SER A 276 -12.43 16.78 43.40
CA SER A 276 -13.13 17.42 42.29
C SER A 276 -12.38 17.14 40.98
N SER A 277 -12.35 15.87 40.54
CA SER A 277 -11.77 15.49 39.25
C SER A 277 -12.65 14.47 38.53
N VAL A 278 -13.88 14.86 38.21
CA VAL A 278 -14.71 14.18 37.20
C VAL A 278 -14.83 15.04 35.95
N THR A 279 -14.54 16.33 36.05
CA THR A 279 -14.68 17.31 34.96
C THR A 279 -13.45 17.37 34.06
N GLU A 280 -12.22 17.26 34.59
CA GLU A 280 -10.98 17.36 33.78
C GLU A 280 -10.80 16.20 32.76
N ASP A 281 -11.22 14.99 33.10
CA ASP A 281 -11.13 13.81 32.22
C ASP A 281 -12.07 13.86 31.00
N LYS A 282 -13.23 14.54 31.11
CA LYS A 282 -14.17 14.71 29.99
C LYS A 282 -13.58 15.64 28.92
N TYR A 283 -13.02 16.78 29.32
CA TYR A 283 -12.44 17.76 28.39
C TYR A 283 -11.19 17.22 27.66
N GLY A 284 -10.36 16.43 28.35
CA GLY A 284 -9.17 15.82 27.73
C GLY A 284 -9.49 14.85 26.59
N LYS A 285 -10.57 14.06 26.72
CA LYS A 285 -10.99 13.08 25.69
C LYS A 285 -11.65 13.73 24.47
N VAL A 286 -12.38 14.82 24.67
CA VAL A 286 -12.98 15.60 23.57
C VAL A 286 -11.89 16.21 22.70
N GLU A 287 -10.90 16.85 23.31
CA GLU A 287 -9.80 17.48 22.56
C GLU A 287 -8.89 16.45 21.88
N ALA A 288 -8.62 15.31 22.54
CA ALA A 288 -7.89 14.21 21.91
C ALA A 288 -8.61 13.69 20.66
N THR A 289 -9.94 13.56 20.71
CA THR A 289 -10.74 13.12 19.55
C THR A 289 -10.68 14.14 18.42
N ARG A 290 -10.79 15.43 18.73
CA ARG A 290 -10.64 16.52 17.77
C ARG A 290 -9.27 16.46 17.08
N MET A 291 -8.19 16.37 17.85
CA MET A 291 -6.84 16.28 17.29
C MET A 291 -6.64 15.06 16.40
N LEU A 292 -7.24 13.91 16.74
CA LEU A 292 -7.13 12.69 15.93
C LEU A 292 -7.80 12.83 14.57
N LEU A 293 -8.98 13.44 14.52
CA LEU A 293 -9.70 13.69 13.28
C LEU A 293 -9.00 14.78 12.45
N GLU A 294 -8.65 15.91 13.06
CA GLU A 294 -8.12 17.07 12.34
C GLU A 294 -6.63 16.93 11.97
N LYS A 295 -5.76 16.55 12.91
CA LYS A 295 -4.31 16.43 12.68
C LYS A 295 -3.90 15.02 12.27
N GLY A 296 -4.53 14.01 12.87
CA GLY A 296 -4.27 12.60 12.59
C GLY A 296 -4.90 12.11 11.29
N LYS A 297 -5.88 12.85 10.74
CA LYS A 297 -6.69 12.45 9.57
C LYS A 297 -7.27 11.04 9.72
N CYS A 298 -7.64 10.68 10.95
CA CYS A 298 -8.18 9.37 11.25
C CYS A 298 -9.56 9.19 10.59
N ASN A 299 -9.85 7.96 10.16
CA ASN A 299 -11.17 7.62 9.66
C ASN A 299 -12.20 7.73 10.81
N PRO A 300 -13.24 8.59 10.72
CA PRO A 300 -14.28 8.67 11.75
C PRO A 300 -15.12 7.38 11.87
N ASN A 301 -15.04 6.50 10.87
CA ASN A 301 -15.79 5.25 10.79
C ASN A 301 -14.91 4.01 11.02
N LEU A 302 -13.72 4.18 11.59
CA LEU A 302 -12.78 3.07 11.82
C LEU A 302 -13.40 2.02 12.74
N LEU A 303 -13.50 0.78 12.28
CA LEU A 303 -14.07 -0.31 13.07
C LEU A 303 -13.01 -0.96 13.96
N ASN A 304 -13.41 -1.34 15.17
CA ASN A 304 -12.60 -2.19 16.04
C ASN A 304 -12.76 -3.69 15.68
N GLY A 305 -12.18 -4.58 16.49
CA GLY A 305 -12.26 -6.03 16.28
C GLY A 305 -13.68 -6.63 16.42
N GLN A 306 -14.60 -5.92 17.06
CA GLN A 306 -16.02 -6.27 17.20
C GLN A 306 -16.92 -5.49 16.23
N LEU A 307 -16.33 -4.89 15.20
CA LEU A 307 -17.03 -4.07 14.20
C LEU A 307 -17.79 -2.86 14.77
N SER A 308 -17.44 -2.40 15.97
CA SER A 308 -17.97 -1.16 16.55
C SER A 308 -17.15 0.05 16.10
N SER A 309 -17.84 1.16 15.82
CA SER A 309 -17.23 2.41 15.38
C SER A 309 -17.03 3.42 16.52
N PRO A 310 -16.25 4.50 16.34
CA PRO A 310 -16.10 5.56 17.34
C PRO A 310 -17.44 6.17 17.72
N LEU A 311 -18.39 6.25 16.77
CA LEU A 311 -19.73 6.75 17.02
C LEU A 311 -20.54 5.84 17.95
N HIS A 312 -20.37 4.51 17.87
CA HIS A 312 -21.00 3.58 18.81
C HIS A 312 -20.48 3.78 20.25
N PHE A 313 -19.17 3.96 20.41
CA PHE A 313 -18.57 4.18 21.74
C PHE A 313 -18.97 5.53 22.33
N ALA A 314 -18.91 6.59 21.53
CA ALA A 314 -19.33 7.93 21.95
C ALA A 314 -20.81 7.97 22.34
N ALA A 315 -21.67 7.30 21.55
CA ALA A 315 -23.10 7.22 21.81
C ALA A 315 -23.43 6.34 23.02
N GLY A 316 -22.84 5.14 23.10
CA GLY A 316 -23.06 4.20 24.21
C GLY A 316 -22.56 4.70 25.56
N GLY A 317 -21.58 5.61 25.56
CA GLY A 317 -21.11 6.33 26.74
C GLY A 317 -21.83 7.66 27.02
N GLY A 318 -22.81 8.07 26.20
CA GLY A 318 -23.50 9.36 26.34
C GLY A 318 -22.57 10.58 26.29
N HIS A 319 -21.55 10.54 25.43
CA HIS A 319 -20.55 11.59 25.28
C HIS A 319 -20.99 12.61 24.21
N VAL A 320 -21.93 13.48 24.57
CA VAL A 320 -22.60 14.46 23.68
C VAL A 320 -21.61 15.23 22.81
N GLU A 321 -20.57 15.83 23.40
CA GLU A 321 -19.59 16.64 22.66
C GLU A 321 -18.80 15.83 21.61
N ILE A 322 -18.44 14.59 21.93
CA ILE A 322 -17.73 13.70 21.00
C ILE A 322 -18.65 13.27 19.87
N VAL A 323 -19.91 12.94 20.18
CA VAL A 323 -20.94 12.63 19.18
C VAL A 323 -21.15 13.83 18.24
N GLN A 324 -21.20 15.05 18.79
CA GLN A 324 -21.32 16.27 17.99
C GLN A 324 -20.12 16.48 17.05
N ILE A 325 -18.89 16.23 17.52
CA ILE A 325 -17.67 16.29 16.70
C ILE A 325 -17.74 15.28 15.56
N LEU A 326 -18.08 14.02 15.85
CA LEU A 326 -18.15 12.95 14.84
C LEU A 326 -19.24 13.23 13.80
N LEU A 327 -20.45 13.63 14.22
CA LEU A 327 -21.56 13.93 13.33
C LEU A 327 -21.35 15.17 12.45
N ASN A 328 -20.43 16.06 12.84
CA ASN A 328 -20.03 17.21 12.04
C ASN A 328 -18.84 16.90 11.12
N HIS A 329 -18.22 15.72 11.21
CA HIS A 329 -17.14 15.33 10.32
C HIS A 329 -17.71 14.91 8.95
N PRO A 330 -17.19 15.42 7.82
CA PRO A 330 -17.77 15.19 6.49
C PRO A 330 -17.75 13.71 6.07
N GLU A 331 -16.76 12.95 6.51
CA GLU A 331 -16.65 11.54 6.14
C GLU A 331 -17.50 10.59 6.99
N VAL A 332 -18.22 11.08 8.01
CA VAL A 332 -18.93 10.22 8.98
C VAL A 332 -20.06 9.41 8.35
N ASP A 333 -20.16 8.16 8.75
CA ASP A 333 -21.26 7.27 8.45
C ASP A 333 -22.21 7.25 9.65
N ARG A 334 -23.31 8.02 9.54
CA ARG A 334 -24.31 8.11 10.61
C ARG A 334 -25.25 6.91 10.67
N HIS A 335 -25.24 6.05 9.65
CA HIS A 335 -26.07 4.83 9.56
C HIS A 335 -25.25 3.56 9.82
N ILE A 336 -24.04 3.72 10.38
CA ILE A 336 -23.14 2.63 10.72
C ILE A 336 -23.78 1.67 11.73
N ILE A 337 -23.52 0.37 11.57
CA ILE A 337 -24.00 -0.68 12.48
C ILE A 337 -22.84 -1.50 13.02
N ASP A 338 -22.97 -2.01 14.24
CA ASP A 338 -22.01 -2.91 14.87
C ASP A 338 -22.20 -4.38 14.42
N GLN A 339 -21.39 -5.29 14.97
CA GLN A 339 -21.48 -6.74 14.68
C GLN A 339 -22.85 -7.35 15.02
N GLN A 340 -23.61 -6.76 15.94
CA GLN A 340 -24.94 -7.21 16.35
C GLN A 340 -26.04 -6.53 15.53
N GLY A 341 -25.68 -5.70 14.54
CA GLY A 341 -26.62 -4.94 13.73
C GLY A 341 -27.24 -3.74 14.46
N ARG A 342 -26.66 -3.32 15.59
CA ARG A 342 -27.16 -2.18 16.37
C ARG A 342 -26.60 -0.88 15.80
N SER A 343 -27.43 0.16 15.77
CA SER A 343 -26.98 1.52 15.47
C SER A 343 -26.38 2.20 16.71
N PRO A 344 -25.61 3.30 16.56
CA PRO A 344 -25.17 4.11 17.69
C PRO A 344 -26.33 4.56 18.60
N LEU A 345 -27.51 4.82 18.03
CA LEU A 345 -28.70 5.18 18.80
C LEU A 345 -29.19 4.00 19.66
N ASN A 346 -29.20 2.78 19.13
CA ASN A 346 -29.58 1.59 19.91
C ASN A 346 -28.65 1.40 21.11
N VAL A 347 -27.33 1.49 20.89
CA VAL A 347 -26.34 1.36 21.97
C VAL A 347 -26.50 2.47 23.02
N CYS A 348 -26.81 3.69 22.59
CA CYS A 348 -27.09 4.82 23.48
C CYS A 348 -28.31 4.56 24.39
N GLU A 349 -29.44 4.13 23.80
CA GLU A 349 -30.70 3.90 24.51
C GLU A 349 -30.67 2.61 25.38
N GLU A 350 -29.86 1.62 25.02
CA GLU A 350 -29.63 0.41 25.81
C GLU A 350 -28.79 0.69 27.06
N ASN A 351 -27.65 1.40 26.89
CA ASN A 351 -26.70 1.60 27.98
C ASN A 351 -27.12 2.69 28.98
N LYS A 352 -27.79 3.75 28.50
CA LYS A 352 -28.27 4.90 29.30
C LYS A 352 -27.21 5.52 30.22
N GLN A 353 -25.99 5.69 29.72
CA GLN A 353 -24.86 6.26 30.46
C GLN A 353 -24.73 7.78 30.25
N ASN A 354 -24.30 8.52 31.27
CA ASN A 354 -24.07 9.97 31.20
C ASN A 354 -25.26 10.72 30.57
N ASP A 355 -24.99 11.64 29.65
CA ASP A 355 -25.95 12.53 29.00
C ASP A 355 -26.58 11.84 27.77
N TRP A 356 -27.08 10.61 27.97
CA TRP A 356 -27.60 9.75 26.88
C TRP A 356 -28.87 10.31 26.23
N GLU A 357 -29.72 11.03 26.95
CA GLU A 357 -30.95 11.62 26.40
C GLU A 357 -30.63 12.71 25.36
N GLU A 358 -29.71 13.61 25.71
CA GLU A 358 -29.16 14.64 24.82
C GLU A 358 -28.46 14.00 23.61
N THR A 359 -27.68 12.94 23.85
CA THR A 359 -26.99 12.17 22.81
C THR A 359 -27.97 11.51 21.83
N ALA A 360 -29.02 10.86 22.34
CA ALA A 360 -30.06 10.22 21.54
C ALA A 360 -30.83 11.26 20.71
N LYS A 361 -31.10 12.44 21.28
CA LYS A 361 -31.70 13.57 20.56
C LYS A 361 -30.81 14.02 19.39
N LEU A 362 -29.51 14.24 19.63
CA LEU A 362 -28.57 14.61 18.57
C LEU A 362 -28.50 13.58 17.44
N LEU A 363 -28.49 12.29 17.77
CA LEU A 363 -28.47 11.20 16.78
C LEU A 363 -29.76 11.18 15.95
N LYS A 364 -30.92 11.38 16.58
CA LYS A 364 -32.22 11.46 15.89
C LYS A 364 -32.29 12.67 14.96
N GLU A 365 -31.84 13.84 15.42
CA GLU A 365 -31.80 15.07 14.62
C GLU A 365 -30.81 14.95 13.44
N ALA A 366 -29.69 14.26 13.64
CA ALA A 366 -28.68 14.07 12.61
C ALA A 366 -29.16 13.27 11.41
N ILE A 367 -30.22 12.45 11.52
CA ILE A 367 -30.81 11.74 10.37
C ILE A 367 -31.35 12.73 9.33
N ASN A 368 -31.85 13.89 9.77
CA ASN A 368 -32.44 14.92 8.91
C ASN A 368 -31.40 15.86 8.28
N LYS A 369 -30.13 15.81 8.70
CA LYS A 369 -29.07 16.62 8.10
C LYS A 369 -28.85 16.20 6.64
N PRO A 370 -28.54 17.13 5.71
CA PRO A 370 -28.18 16.76 4.35
C PRO A 370 -26.96 15.83 4.33
N TYR A 371 -26.90 14.98 3.29
CA TYR A 371 -25.74 14.14 3.04
C TYR A 371 -24.63 14.93 2.37
N GLU A 372 -23.39 14.58 2.71
CA GLU A 372 -22.23 15.07 1.99
C GLU A 372 -22.23 14.57 0.54
N LYS A 373 -21.56 15.32 -0.33
CA LYS A 373 -21.56 15.06 -1.77
C LYS A 373 -20.15 14.87 -2.31
N VAL A 374 -19.99 13.91 -3.21
CA VAL A 374 -18.76 13.68 -3.97
C VAL A 374 -18.97 14.01 -5.45
N ARG A 375 -17.95 14.58 -6.10
CA ARG A 375 -17.97 14.83 -7.55
C ARG A 375 -17.50 13.59 -8.29
N ILE A 376 -18.32 13.11 -9.22
CA ILE A 376 -17.98 12.04 -10.16
C ILE A 376 -17.79 12.69 -11.53
N TYR A 377 -16.55 12.71 -12.00
CA TYR A 377 -16.13 13.35 -13.24
C TYR A 377 -16.33 12.44 -14.45
N ARG A 378 -16.40 13.06 -15.63
CA ARG A 378 -16.30 12.41 -16.94
C ARG A 378 -15.06 12.91 -17.66
N MET A 379 -14.68 12.23 -18.75
CA MET A 379 -13.43 12.54 -19.47
C MET A 379 -13.46 13.89 -20.22
N ASP A 380 -14.64 14.49 -20.41
CA ASP A 380 -14.82 15.84 -20.93
C ASP A 380 -14.60 16.94 -19.87
N GLY A 381 -14.35 16.57 -18.61
CA GLY A 381 -14.17 17.47 -17.48
C GLY A 381 -15.47 17.85 -16.76
N SER A 382 -16.63 17.45 -17.29
CA SER A 382 -17.91 17.61 -16.59
C SER A 382 -17.98 16.69 -15.36
N TYR A 383 -18.86 17.01 -14.40
CA TYR A 383 -19.08 16.16 -13.24
C TYR A 383 -20.53 16.17 -12.77
N ARG A 384 -20.90 15.13 -12.03
CA ARG A 384 -22.15 15.06 -11.25
C ARG A 384 -21.81 14.95 -9.77
N SER A 385 -22.51 15.72 -8.94
CA SER A 385 -22.44 15.57 -7.48
C SER A 385 -23.38 14.45 -7.03
N VAL A 386 -22.86 13.48 -6.28
CA VAL A 386 -23.59 12.32 -5.76
C VAL A 386 -23.58 12.34 -4.24
N GLU A 387 -24.73 12.06 -3.62
CA GLU A 387 -24.89 12.02 -2.17
C GLU A 387 -24.29 10.75 -1.55
N LEU A 388 -23.58 10.93 -0.44
CA LEU A 388 -22.87 9.89 0.29
C LEU A 388 -23.70 9.45 1.50
N LYS A 389 -24.61 8.50 1.29
CA LYS A 389 -25.50 8.00 2.35
C LYS A 389 -24.74 7.46 3.56
N HIS A 390 -23.58 6.84 3.34
CA HIS A 390 -22.75 6.22 4.38
C HIS A 390 -21.39 6.93 4.52
N GLY A 391 -21.31 8.24 4.25
CA GLY A 391 -20.04 8.99 4.32
C GLY A 391 -18.94 8.32 3.48
N ASN A 392 -17.74 8.14 4.05
CA ASN A 392 -16.64 7.43 3.38
C ASN A 392 -16.81 5.90 3.27
N ASN A 393 -17.83 5.31 3.90
CA ASN A 393 -18.22 3.90 3.70
C ASN A 393 -19.10 3.67 2.48
N THR A 394 -19.55 4.74 1.81
CA THR A 394 -20.40 4.64 0.61
C THR A 394 -19.67 3.84 -0.48
N THR A 395 -20.32 2.80 -1.00
CA THR A 395 -19.72 1.90 -1.99
C THR A 395 -19.86 2.42 -3.42
N VAL A 396 -19.08 1.84 -4.35
CA VAL A 396 -19.23 2.11 -5.79
C VAL A 396 -20.66 1.86 -6.27
N GLN A 397 -21.28 0.75 -5.84
CA GLN A 397 -22.66 0.43 -6.22
C GLN A 397 -23.63 1.53 -5.78
N GLN A 398 -23.54 1.96 -4.53
CA GLN A 398 -24.39 3.03 -3.98
C GLN A 398 -24.17 4.38 -4.69
N ILE A 399 -22.92 4.69 -5.07
CA ILE A 399 -22.63 5.88 -5.89
C ILE A 399 -23.28 5.76 -7.26
N MET A 400 -23.19 4.60 -7.91
CA MET A 400 -23.79 4.37 -9.23
C MET A 400 -25.31 4.49 -9.21
N GLU A 401 -25.98 4.02 -8.15
CA GLU A 401 -27.42 4.24 -7.91
C GLU A 401 -27.75 5.74 -7.79
N GLY A 402 -26.86 6.51 -7.13
CA GLY A 402 -26.99 7.97 -7.00
C GLY A 402 -26.70 8.78 -8.27
N MET A 403 -26.17 8.17 -9.33
CA MET A 403 -25.84 8.87 -10.59
C MET A 403 -27.06 9.22 -11.44
N ARG A 404 -28.25 8.69 -11.12
CA ARG A 404 -29.50 8.86 -11.89
C ARG A 404 -29.36 8.44 -13.36
N LEU A 405 -28.62 7.38 -13.62
CA LEU A 405 -28.56 6.73 -14.93
C LEU A 405 -29.69 5.71 -15.01
N SER A 406 -30.24 5.47 -16.21
CA SER A 406 -31.15 4.34 -16.41
C SER A 406 -30.39 3.03 -16.21
N HIS A 407 -31.08 1.95 -15.87
CA HIS A 407 -30.46 0.62 -15.77
C HIS A 407 -29.77 0.21 -17.08
N GLU A 408 -30.33 0.62 -18.23
CA GLU A 408 -29.74 0.36 -19.54
C GLU A 408 -28.41 1.10 -19.73
N THR A 409 -28.32 2.38 -19.38
CA THR A 409 -27.07 3.16 -19.48
C THR A 409 -26.04 2.68 -18.45
N GLN A 410 -26.47 2.34 -17.23
CA GLN A 410 -25.60 2.03 -16.10
C GLN A 410 -24.72 0.80 -16.34
N GLN A 411 -25.18 -0.18 -17.11
CA GLN A 411 -24.47 -1.44 -17.34
C GLN A 411 -23.13 -1.28 -18.09
N TYR A 412 -22.93 -0.16 -18.80
CA TYR A 412 -21.74 0.09 -19.62
C TYR A 412 -20.59 0.76 -18.85
N PHE A 413 -20.87 1.29 -17.65
CA PHE A 413 -19.96 2.16 -16.93
C PHE A 413 -19.78 1.73 -15.47
N THR A 414 -18.67 2.16 -14.88
CA THR A 414 -18.45 2.02 -13.45
C THR A 414 -17.56 3.15 -12.93
N ILE A 415 -17.32 3.16 -11.61
CA ILE A 415 -16.47 4.17 -10.99
C ILE A 415 -15.00 3.76 -11.06
N TRP A 416 -14.18 4.72 -11.49
CA TRP A 416 -12.74 4.64 -11.51
C TRP A 416 -12.17 5.70 -10.56
N ILE A 417 -11.02 5.39 -9.98
CA ILE A 417 -10.18 6.39 -9.30
C ILE A 417 -8.99 6.68 -10.19
N CYS A 418 -8.77 7.95 -10.51
CA CYS A 418 -7.72 8.36 -11.44
C CYS A 418 -6.97 9.57 -10.89
N SER A 419 -5.64 9.50 -10.92
CA SER A 419 -4.75 10.67 -10.88
C SER A 419 -4.18 10.91 -12.28
N GLU A 420 -3.16 11.77 -12.40
CA GLU A 420 -2.55 12.07 -13.70
C GLU A 420 -1.92 10.83 -14.34
N ASN A 421 -1.22 10.01 -13.54
CA ASN A 421 -0.41 8.91 -14.06
C ASN A 421 -0.87 7.50 -13.63
N LEU A 422 -1.95 7.39 -12.85
CA LEU A 422 -2.53 6.11 -12.45
C LEU A 422 -4.06 6.15 -12.55
N SER A 423 -4.66 5.16 -13.22
CA SER A 423 -6.12 4.99 -13.33
C SER A 423 -6.52 3.57 -12.98
N LEU A 424 -7.41 3.40 -12.00
CA LEU A 424 -7.84 2.10 -11.50
C LEU A 424 -9.37 1.97 -11.52
N GLN A 425 -9.87 0.91 -12.15
CA GLN A 425 -11.29 0.54 -12.07
C GLN A 425 -11.60 -0.05 -10.70
N LEU A 426 -12.57 0.52 -9.99
CA LEU A 426 -12.99 0.03 -8.69
C LEU A 426 -14.02 -1.10 -8.82
N LYS A 427 -14.13 -1.93 -7.78
CA LYS A 427 -15.15 -2.99 -7.69
C LYS A 427 -16.43 -2.44 -7.07
N PRO A 428 -17.61 -3.03 -7.35
CA PRO A 428 -18.89 -2.53 -6.82
C PRO A 428 -18.93 -2.38 -5.29
N TYR A 429 -18.22 -3.24 -4.55
CA TYR A 429 -18.12 -3.24 -3.09
C TYR A 429 -17.00 -2.37 -2.52
N HIS A 430 -16.13 -1.79 -3.37
CA HIS A 430 -15.09 -0.87 -2.90
C HIS A 430 -15.72 0.43 -2.37
N LYS A 431 -15.00 1.08 -1.46
CA LYS A 431 -15.37 2.36 -0.83
C LYS A 431 -14.47 3.46 -1.41
N PRO A 432 -14.91 4.21 -2.44
CA PRO A 432 -14.00 5.04 -3.23
C PRO A 432 -13.31 6.14 -2.44
N LEU A 433 -13.99 6.71 -1.43
CA LEU A 433 -13.40 7.74 -0.58
C LEU A 433 -12.30 7.22 0.34
N GLN A 434 -12.32 5.93 0.70
CA GLN A 434 -11.20 5.31 1.40
C GLN A 434 -10.00 5.16 0.48
N HIS A 435 -10.20 4.76 -0.79
CA HIS A 435 -9.11 4.75 -1.78
C HIS A 435 -8.55 6.14 -2.08
N VAL A 436 -9.38 7.19 -2.04
CA VAL A 436 -8.93 8.59 -2.15
C VAL A 436 -8.05 8.97 -0.96
N ARG A 437 -8.46 8.61 0.26
CA ARG A 437 -7.68 8.88 1.48
C ARG A 437 -6.35 8.12 1.48
N ASP A 438 -6.40 6.84 1.12
CA ASP A 438 -5.26 5.90 1.15
C ASP A 438 -4.47 5.93 -0.18
N TRP A 439 -4.66 6.97 -1.00
CA TRP A 439 -4.01 7.11 -2.31
C TRP A 439 -2.48 7.12 -2.24
N PRO A 440 -1.83 7.79 -1.26
CA PRO A 440 -0.37 7.72 -1.12
C PRO A 440 0.14 6.30 -0.92
N GLU A 441 -0.55 5.49 -0.11
CA GLU A 441 -0.23 4.08 0.12
C GLU A 441 -0.42 3.25 -1.15
N ILE A 442 -1.51 3.48 -1.90
CA ILE A 442 -1.78 2.82 -3.19
C ILE A 442 -0.69 3.14 -4.21
N LEU A 443 -0.25 4.40 -4.29
CA LEU A 443 0.85 4.82 -5.18
C LEU A 443 2.16 4.15 -4.80
N ASN A 444 2.47 4.08 -3.50
CA ASN A 444 3.66 3.41 -2.98
C ASN A 444 3.61 1.89 -3.22
N GLU A 445 2.44 1.27 -3.24
CA GLU A 445 2.28 -0.15 -3.55
C GLU A 445 2.41 -0.44 -5.04
N LEU A 446 1.78 0.37 -5.90
CA LEU A 446 1.62 0.05 -7.33
C LEU A 446 2.60 0.78 -8.25
N THR A 447 3.29 1.81 -7.76
CA THR A 447 4.10 2.70 -8.59
C THR A 447 5.37 3.16 -7.87
N ASN A 448 6.16 4.00 -8.55
CA ASN A 448 7.25 4.79 -7.97
C ASN A 448 6.98 6.30 -8.20
N LEU A 449 5.71 6.69 -8.29
CA LEU A 449 5.29 8.08 -8.46
C LEU A 449 5.42 8.84 -7.14
N ASP A 450 5.62 10.16 -7.23
CA ASP A 450 5.61 11.06 -6.08
C ASP A 450 4.15 11.33 -5.64
N PRO A 451 3.71 10.89 -4.45
CA PRO A 451 2.34 11.09 -4.00
C PRO A 451 1.92 12.55 -3.91
N GLN A 452 2.85 13.50 -3.76
CA GLN A 452 2.53 14.93 -3.66
C GLN A 452 2.08 15.53 -4.99
N ARG A 453 2.41 14.88 -6.12
CA ARG A 453 2.05 15.34 -7.47
C ARG A 453 0.80 14.67 -8.02
N GLU A 454 0.28 13.67 -7.34
CA GLU A 454 -0.81 12.82 -7.81
C GLU A 454 -2.06 13.05 -6.99
N THR A 455 -2.96 13.90 -7.48
CA THR A 455 -4.27 14.15 -6.84
C THR A 455 -5.32 13.23 -7.47
N PRO A 456 -5.91 12.28 -6.73
CA PRO A 456 -6.93 11.39 -7.26
C PRO A 456 -8.29 12.07 -7.35
N GLN A 457 -9.05 11.72 -8.38
CA GLN A 457 -10.46 12.06 -8.55
C GLN A 457 -11.26 10.82 -8.97
N LEU A 458 -12.56 10.84 -8.72
CA LEU A 458 -13.47 9.76 -9.11
C LEU A 458 -14.08 10.05 -10.48
N PHE A 459 -14.09 9.06 -11.36
CA PHE A 459 -14.61 9.18 -12.72
C PHE A 459 -15.65 8.11 -13.04
N LEU A 460 -16.69 8.48 -13.77
CA LEU A 460 -17.55 7.55 -14.50
C LEU A 460 -16.88 7.24 -15.83
N ARG A 461 -16.48 5.98 -16.03
CA ARG A 461 -15.79 5.54 -17.25
C ARG A 461 -16.32 4.19 -17.71
N ARG A 462 -16.04 3.84 -18.97
CA ARG A 462 -16.35 2.54 -19.56
C ARG A 462 -15.86 1.41 -18.65
N ASP A 463 -16.71 0.42 -18.39
CA ASP A 463 -16.25 -0.81 -17.74
C ASP A 463 -15.29 -1.54 -18.69
N VAL A 464 -14.06 -1.81 -18.25
CA VAL A 464 -13.06 -2.53 -19.05
C VAL A 464 -13.57 -3.91 -19.50
N ARG A 465 -14.53 -4.48 -18.77
CA ARG A 465 -15.15 -5.80 -19.03
C ARG A 465 -16.30 -5.75 -20.03
N LEU A 466 -16.73 -4.57 -20.49
CA LEU A 466 -17.83 -4.44 -21.45
C LEU A 466 -17.45 -5.11 -22.78
N PRO A 467 -18.16 -6.18 -23.21
CA PRO A 467 -17.88 -6.83 -24.49
C PRO A 467 -18.18 -5.90 -25.67
N LEU A 468 -17.41 -6.00 -26.75
CA LEU A 468 -17.57 -5.12 -27.91
C LEU A 468 -18.88 -5.39 -28.65
N GLU A 469 -19.34 -6.63 -28.62
CA GLU A 469 -20.57 -7.11 -29.26
C GLU A 469 -21.81 -6.53 -28.59
N VAL A 470 -21.74 -6.30 -27.27
CA VAL A 470 -22.76 -5.61 -26.49
C VAL A 470 -22.70 -4.11 -26.82
N GLU A 471 -21.51 -3.53 -26.80
CA GLU A 471 -21.33 -2.10 -27.06
C GLU A 471 -21.80 -1.67 -28.47
N LYS A 472 -21.60 -2.53 -29.48
CA LYS A 472 -22.06 -2.31 -30.86
C LYS A 472 -23.58 -2.11 -30.97
N LYS A 473 -24.35 -2.67 -30.04
CA LYS A 473 -25.82 -2.63 -30.01
C LYS A 473 -26.39 -1.44 -29.25
N ILE A 474 -25.54 -0.57 -28.68
CA ILE A 474 -26.01 0.59 -27.90
C ILE A 474 -26.71 1.59 -28.81
N GLU A 475 -27.90 2.01 -28.39
CA GLU A 475 -28.70 3.05 -29.05
C GLU A 475 -29.02 4.24 -28.12
N ASP A 476 -28.90 4.06 -26.79
CA ASP A 476 -29.10 5.12 -25.80
C ASP A 476 -28.18 6.33 -26.05
N PRO A 477 -28.74 7.52 -26.35
CA PRO A 477 -27.95 8.72 -26.65
C PRO A 477 -27.00 9.13 -25.53
N LEU A 478 -27.36 8.92 -24.27
CA LEU A 478 -26.51 9.28 -23.13
C LEU A 478 -25.31 8.33 -23.01
N ALA A 479 -25.51 7.01 -23.15
CA ALA A 479 -24.42 6.04 -23.20
C ALA A 479 -23.46 6.32 -24.36
N ILE A 480 -24.00 6.60 -25.54
CA ILE A 480 -23.22 6.96 -26.74
C ILE A 480 -22.36 8.19 -26.45
N LEU A 481 -22.94 9.25 -25.88
CA LEU A 481 -22.22 10.48 -25.54
C LEU A 481 -21.08 10.22 -24.54
N ILE A 482 -21.31 9.45 -23.48
CA ILE A 482 -20.29 9.16 -22.45
C ILE A 482 -19.14 8.35 -23.05
N LEU A 483 -19.45 7.30 -23.84
CA LEU A 483 -18.44 6.50 -24.54
C LEU A 483 -17.67 7.34 -25.56
N PHE A 484 -18.36 8.21 -26.30
CA PHE A 484 -17.76 9.12 -27.27
C PHE A 484 -16.74 10.06 -26.61
N ASP A 485 -17.10 10.68 -25.48
CA ASP A 485 -16.19 11.60 -24.78
C ASP A 485 -14.93 10.89 -24.29
N GLU A 486 -15.06 9.68 -23.76
CA GLU A 486 -13.91 8.87 -23.36
C GLU A 486 -13.07 8.42 -24.56
N ALA A 487 -13.69 8.02 -25.68
CA ALA A 487 -12.98 7.66 -26.90
C ALA A 487 -12.22 8.87 -27.50
N ARG A 488 -12.85 10.04 -27.54
CA ARG A 488 -12.25 11.30 -27.96
C ARG A 488 -11.06 11.66 -27.06
N TYR A 489 -11.20 11.56 -25.74
CA TYR A 489 -10.10 11.78 -24.81
C TYR A 489 -8.89 10.89 -25.13
N ASN A 490 -9.13 9.58 -25.31
CA ASN A 490 -8.07 8.62 -25.62
C ASN A 490 -7.40 8.88 -26.98
N LEU A 491 -8.17 9.29 -27.99
CA LEU A 491 -7.65 9.73 -29.29
C LEU A 491 -6.72 10.93 -29.14
N LEU A 492 -7.18 12.01 -28.50
CA LEU A 492 -6.41 13.25 -28.37
C LEU A 492 -5.14 13.07 -27.53
N LYS A 493 -5.18 12.22 -26.49
CA LYS A 493 -4.01 11.84 -25.68
C LYS A 493 -3.04 10.90 -26.41
N GLY A 494 -3.41 10.37 -27.57
CA GLY A 494 -2.57 9.52 -28.41
C GLY A 494 -2.54 8.05 -28.02
N PHE A 495 -3.50 7.58 -27.20
CA PHE A 495 -3.61 6.16 -26.85
C PHE A 495 -4.17 5.31 -27.99
N TYR A 496 -4.83 5.93 -28.97
CA TYR A 496 -5.30 5.26 -30.19
C TYR A 496 -4.27 5.38 -31.30
N THR A 497 -3.52 4.29 -31.51
CA THR A 497 -2.61 4.16 -32.65
C THR A 497 -3.40 3.67 -33.87
N SER A 498 -3.36 4.40 -34.97
CA SER A 498 -4.04 4.04 -36.22
C SER A 498 -3.36 4.65 -37.44
N PRO A 499 -3.60 4.12 -38.66
CA PRO A 499 -3.12 4.72 -39.89
C PRO A 499 -3.66 6.14 -40.08
N ASP A 500 -2.88 6.97 -40.80
CA ASP A 500 -3.20 8.39 -41.03
C ASP A 500 -4.61 8.58 -41.63
N ALA A 501 -5.06 7.68 -42.53
CA ALA A 501 -6.40 7.73 -43.12
C ALA A 501 -7.52 7.65 -42.06
N LYS A 502 -7.42 6.69 -41.12
CA LYS A 502 -8.41 6.53 -40.04
C LYS A 502 -8.43 7.75 -39.11
N LEU A 503 -7.26 8.31 -38.79
CA LEU A 503 -7.15 9.51 -37.95
C LEU A 503 -7.76 10.75 -38.63
N ILE A 504 -7.64 10.85 -39.95
CA ILE A 504 -8.25 11.92 -40.75
C ILE A 504 -9.78 11.80 -40.73
N THR A 505 -10.32 10.59 -40.90
CA THR A 505 -11.78 10.34 -40.80
C THR A 505 -12.32 10.64 -39.40
N LEU A 506 -11.58 10.28 -38.34
CA LEU A 506 -11.97 10.65 -36.98
C LEU A 506 -11.95 12.18 -36.78
N ALA A 507 -10.96 12.87 -37.32
CA ALA A 507 -10.87 14.32 -37.24
C ALA A 507 -12.01 15.03 -38.01
N SER A 508 -12.41 14.53 -39.18
CA SER A 508 -13.55 15.09 -39.93
C SER A 508 -14.88 14.88 -39.20
N LEU A 509 -15.09 13.73 -38.58
CA LEU A 509 -16.25 13.46 -37.72
C LEU A 509 -16.29 14.40 -36.51
N LEU A 510 -15.15 14.65 -35.86
CA LEU A 510 -15.07 15.62 -34.76
C LEU A 510 -15.38 17.04 -35.22
N LEU A 511 -14.97 17.45 -36.42
CA LEU A 511 -15.36 18.74 -36.98
C LEU A 511 -16.87 18.83 -37.17
N GLN A 512 -17.49 17.80 -37.75
CA GLN A 512 -18.94 17.74 -37.94
C GLN A 512 -19.71 17.76 -36.59
N ILE A 513 -19.20 17.07 -35.58
CA ILE A 513 -19.79 17.02 -34.23
C ILE A 513 -19.68 18.37 -33.51
N VAL A 514 -18.53 19.04 -33.60
CA VAL A 514 -18.25 20.26 -32.83
C VAL A 514 -18.73 21.52 -33.53
N TYR A 515 -18.57 21.61 -34.85
CA TYR A 515 -18.83 22.82 -35.64
C TYR A 515 -20.07 22.72 -36.54
N GLY A 516 -20.75 21.57 -36.58
CA GLY A 516 -21.93 21.36 -37.41
C GLY A 516 -21.58 21.18 -38.89
N ASN A 517 -22.39 21.73 -39.80
CA ASN A 517 -22.18 21.55 -41.24
C ASN A 517 -21.04 22.43 -41.77
N TYR A 518 -20.31 21.90 -42.75
CA TYR A 518 -19.27 22.62 -43.46
C TYR A 518 -19.84 23.83 -44.20
N GLU A 519 -19.28 25.01 -43.93
CA GLU A 519 -19.56 26.23 -44.67
C GLU A 519 -18.30 26.76 -45.34
N SER A 520 -18.33 26.90 -46.67
CA SER A 520 -17.20 27.41 -47.46
C SER A 520 -16.74 28.82 -47.07
N LYS A 521 -17.53 29.60 -46.31
CA LYS A 521 -17.09 30.93 -45.82
C LYS A 521 -16.31 30.83 -44.50
N LYS A 522 -16.66 29.87 -43.64
CA LYS A 522 -16.08 29.70 -42.30
C LYS A 522 -14.86 28.77 -42.31
N HIS A 523 -14.92 27.70 -43.10
CA HIS A 523 -13.98 26.58 -43.03
C HIS A 523 -13.01 26.54 -44.24
N LYS A 524 -12.44 27.70 -44.60
CA LYS A 524 -11.41 27.84 -45.67
C LYS A 524 -9.98 27.61 -45.15
N GLN A 525 -9.02 27.77 -46.05
CA GLN A 525 -7.58 27.79 -45.77
C GLN A 525 -7.27 28.76 -44.62
N GLY A 526 -6.64 28.26 -43.56
CA GLY A 526 -6.37 28.99 -42.31
C GLY A 526 -7.26 28.60 -41.12
N PHE A 527 -8.43 27.96 -41.34
CA PHE A 527 -9.31 27.50 -40.26
C PHE A 527 -8.67 26.42 -39.38
N LEU A 528 -8.05 25.40 -40.00
CA LEU A 528 -7.32 24.35 -39.29
C LEU A 528 -5.91 24.81 -38.91
N ASN A 529 -5.85 25.79 -38.00
CA ASN A 529 -4.61 26.19 -37.32
C ASN A 529 -4.24 25.17 -36.22
N GLU A 530 -3.13 25.38 -35.52
CA GLU A 530 -2.67 24.46 -34.47
C GLU A 530 -3.68 24.29 -33.32
N GLU A 531 -4.38 25.35 -32.92
CA GLU A 531 -5.36 25.33 -31.83
C GLU A 531 -6.58 24.45 -32.19
N ASN A 532 -7.15 24.67 -33.38
CA ASN A 532 -8.24 23.85 -33.88
C ASN A 532 -7.80 22.41 -34.16
N LEU A 533 -6.57 22.18 -34.63
CA LEU A 533 -6.06 20.82 -34.82
C LEU A 533 -5.91 20.06 -33.49
N LYS A 534 -5.48 20.74 -32.42
CA LYS A 534 -5.27 20.13 -31.10
C LYS A 534 -6.55 19.49 -30.53
N SER A 535 -7.74 19.95 -30.92
CA SER A 535 -9.02 19.40 -30.46
C SER A 535 -9.55 18.23 -31.29
N ILE A 536 -8.92 17.92 -32.44
CA ILE A 536 -9.42 16.89 -33.38
C ILE A 536 -8.38 15.83 -33.77
N VAL A 537 -7.07 16.05 -33.54
CA VAL A 537 -6.02 15.07 -33.82
C VAL A 537 -5.24 14.65 -32.56
N PRO A 538 -4.62 13.45 -32.54
CA PRO A 538 -3.72 13.06 -31.47
C PRO A 538 -2.59 14.05 -31.26
N ILE A 539 -2.27 14.37 -30.00
CA ILE A 539 -1.18 15.28 -29.65
C ILE A 539 0.17 14.84 -30.20
N THR A 540 0.38 13.52 -30.35
CA THR A 540 1.61 12.93 -30.91
C THR A 540 1.77 13.18 -32.41
N LYS A 541 0.72 13.64 -33.10
CA LYS A 541 0.72 13.95 -34.54
C LYS A 541 0.62 15.45 -34.83
N LEU A 542 0.29 16.26 -33.82
CA LEU A 542 -0.04 17.68 -33.95
C LEU A 542 1.07 18.50 -34.63
N LYS A 543 2.33 18.28 -34.27
CA LYS A 543 3.47 19.07 -34.78
C LYS A 543 4.05 18.56 -36.10
N SER A 544 4.07 17.24 -36.29
CA SER A 544 4.84 16.61 -37.37
C SER A 544 4.01 16.15 -38.56
N LYS A 545 2.77 15.69 -38.34
CA LYS A 545 1.94 15.10 -39.39
C LYS A 545 0.67 15.88 -39.68
N ALA A 546 -0.03 16.34 -38.64
CA ALA A 546 -1.33 16.98 -38.75
C ALA A 546 -1.39 18.21 -39.69
N PRO A 547 -0.36 19.08 -39.77
CA PRO A 547 -0.38 20.21 -40.71
C PRO A 547 -0.55 19.77 -42.18
N HIS A 548 -0.04 18.59 -42.53
CA HIS A 548 -0.12 18.03 -43.88
C HIS A 548 -1.47 17.32 -44.15
N TRP A 549 -2.31 17.14 -43.14
CA TRP A 549 -3.60 16.46 -43.26
C TRP A 549 -4.78 17.41 -43.49
N THR A 550 -4.59 18.71 -43.25
CA THR A 550 -5.64 19.74 -43.24
C THR A 550 -6.58 19.69 -44.46
N ASN A 551 -6.03 19.62 -45.67
CA ASN A 551 -6.82 19.54 -46.90
C ASN A 551 -7.68 18.27 -46.99
N ARG A 552 -7.14 17.12 -46.55
CA ARG A 552 -7.86 15.84 -46.56
C ARG A 552 -8.97 15.82 -45.50
N ILE A 553 -8.69 16.36 -44.31
CA ILE A 553 -9.68 16.53 -43.24
C ILE A 553 -10.84 17.41 -43.72
N LEU A 554 -10.56 18.57 -44.33
CA LEU A 554 -11.59 19.47 -44.85
C LEU A 554 -12.40 18.85 -46.00
N HIS A 555 -11.75 18.05 -46.85
CA HIS A 555 -12.44 17.31 -47.92
C HIS A 555 -13.44 16.29 -47.34
N GLU A 556 -13.00 15.45 -46.40
CA GLU A 556 -13.90 14.48 -45.76
C GLU A 556 -15.00 15.16 -44.95
N TYR A 557 -14.70 16.27 -44.26
CA TYR A 557 -15.68 17.07 -43.53
C TYR A 557 -16.77 17.64 -44.46
N LYS A 558 -16.37 18.23 -45.60
CA LYS A 558 -17.32 18.72 -46.62
C LYS A 558 -18.20 17.59 -47.16
N ASN A 559 -17.64 16.41 -47.40
CA ASN A 559 -18.40 15.25 -47.88
C ASN A 559 -19.42 14.78 -46.83
N LEU A 560 -19.04 14.73 -45.54
CA LEU A 560 -19.97 14.39 -44.45
C LEU A 560 -21.15 15.35 -44.34
N SER A 561 -20.92 16.65 -44.54
CA SER A 561 -21.97 17.67 -44.46
C SER A 561 -22.94 17.63 -45.64
N THR A 562 -22.45 17.32 -46.84
CA THR A 562 -23.25 17.32 -48.08
C THR A 562 -23.91 15.98 -48.39
N SER A 563 -23.44 14.88 -47.78
CA SER A 563 -24.05 13.57 -47.97
C SER A 563 -25.42 13.47 -47.29
N GLU A 564 -26.46 13.25 -48.07
CA GLU A 564 -27.84 13.05 -47.58
C GLU A 564 -28.03 11.72 -46.85
N GLY A 565 -27.22 10.70 -47.17
CA GLY A 565 -27.26 9.39 -46.52
C GLY A 565 -26.60 9.33 -45.13
N VAL A 566 -25.91 10.40 -44.71
CA VAL A 566 -25.30 10.48 -43.38
C VAL A 566 -26.24 11.24 -42.45
N SER A 567 -26.75 10.57 -41.42
CA SER A 567 -27.55 11.21 -40.38
C SER A 567 -26.78 12.37 -39.74
N LYS A 568 -27.49 13.48 -39.49
CA LYS A 568 -26.96 14.68 -38.83
C LYS A 568 -27.35 14.78 -37.36
N GLU A 569 -28.05 13.77 -36.83
CA GLU A 569 -28.33 13.71 -35.40
C GLU A 569 -27.04 13.46 -34.60
N MET A 570 -26.92 14.13 -33.46
CA MET A 570 -25.69 14.16 -32.67
C MET A 570 -25.22 12.75 -32.25
N HIS A 571 -26.13 11.94 -31.70
CA HIS A 571 -25.80 10.60 -31.22
C HIS A 571 -25.48 9.63 -32.38
N HIS A 572 -26.05 9.84 -33.58
CA HIS A 572 -25.67 9.10 -34.78
C HIS A 572 -24.22 9.40 -35.21
N LEU A 573 -23.82 10.67 -35.24
CA LEU A 573 -22.45 11.08 -35.56
C LEU A 573 -21.43 10.58 -34.51
N GLN A 574 -21.79 10.67 -33.22
CA GLN A 574 -20.98 10.12 -32.12
C GLN A 574 -20.83 8.60 -32.24
N ARG A 575 -21.89 7.88 -32.60
CA ARG A 575 -21.83 6.44 -32.86
C ARG A 575 -20.96 6.12 -34.08
N MET A 576 -21.01 6.90 -35.15
CA MET A 576 -20.08 6.75 -36.30
C MET A 576 -18.61 6.96 -35.89
N PHE A 577 -18.34 7.88 -34.97
CA PHE A 577 -17.01 8.05 -34.39
C PHE A 577 -16.58 6.81 -33.60
N LEU A 578 -17.47 6.28 -32.74
CA LEU A 578 -17.22 5.05 -31.98
C LEU A 578 -16.99 3.84 -32.88
N GLN A 579 -17.78 3.68 -33.95
CA GLN A 579 -17.60 2.64 -34.97
C GLN A 579 -16.19 2.63 -35.56
N ASN A 580 -15.66 3.82 -35.85
CA ASN A 580 -14.29 3.95 -36.32
C ASN A 580 -13.25 3.60 -35.25
N CYS A 581 -13.55 3.88 -33.98
CA CYS A 581 -12.70 3.57 -32.82
C CYS A 581 -12.70 2.09 -32.44
N TRP A 582 -13.81 1.37 -32.65
CA TRP A 582 -13.94 -0.04 -32.28
C TRP A 582 -12.93 -0.96 -32.94
N GLU A 583 -12.35 -0.59 -34.07
CA GLU A 583 -11.30 -1.36 -34.75
C GLU A 583 -9.91 -1.10 -34.18
N VAL A 584 -9.70 0.03 -33.49
CA VAL A 584 -8.42 0.40 -32.91
C VAL A 584 -7.97 -0.66 -31.89
N PRO A 585 -6.73 -1.19 -31.96
CA PRO A 585 -6.30 -2.27 -31.08
C PRO A 585 -6.49 -1.95 -29.59
N THR A 586 -6.14 -0.74 -29.18
CA THR A 586 -6.19 -0.27 -27.79
C THR A 586 -7.53 0.31 -27.35
N TYR A 587 -8.61 0.13 -28.13
CA TYR A 587 -9.95 0.59 -27.77
C TYR A 587 -10.41 -0.02 -26.44
N GLY A 588 -10.96 0.80 -25.54
CA GLY A 588 -11.48 0.35 -24.24
C GLY A 588 -10.44 -0.25 -23.28
N ALA A 589 -9.14 0.03 -23.48
CA ALA A 589 -8.08 -0.53 -22.64
C ALA A 589 -7.89 0.19 -21.30
N ALA A 590 -7.67 -0.60 -20.25
CA ALA A 590 -7.03 -0.13 -19.03
C ALA A 590 -5.52 -0.05 -19.26
N PHE A 591 -4.90 1.10 -18.95
CA PHE A 591 -3.47 1.30 -19.13
C PHE A 591 -2.72 1.26 -17.80
N PHE A 592 -1.67 0.45 -17.77
CA PHE A 592 -0.72 0.32 -16.68
C PHE A 592 0.65 0.84 -17.12
N THR A 593 1.55 1.09 -16.18
CA THR A 593 2.91 1.57 -16.46
C THR A 593 3.95 0.48 -16.21
N GLY A 594 4.98 0.38 -17.05
CA GLY A 594 6.02 -0.63 -16.90
C GLY A 594 7.28 -0.34 -17.71
N GLN A 595 8.22 -1.28 -17.64
CA GLN A 595 9.52 -1.22 -18.31
C GLN A 595 9.85 -2.55 -18.99
N VAL A 596 10.44 -2.50 -20.19
CA VAL A 596 10.95 -3.66 -20.93
C VAL A 596 12.42 -3.44 -21.22
N PHE A 597 13.23 -4.49 -21.06
CA PHE A 597 14.67 -4.47 -21.34
C PHE A 597 14.96 -5.13 -22.69
N THR A 598 15.67 -4.45 -23.59
CA THR A 598 16.07 -5.03 -24.88
C THR A 598 17.50 -5.58 -24.85
N LYS A 599 17.76 -6.63 -25.63
CA LYS A 599 19.09 -7.24 -25.83
C LYS A 599 19.87 -6.52 -26.95
N ALA A 600 19.97 -5.19 -26.88
CA ALA A 600 20.53 -4.41 -27.98
C ALA A 600 22.08 -4.43 -28.05
N SER A 601 22.80 -4.89 -27.02
CA SER A 601 24.26 -5.07 -27.04
C SER A 601 24.75 -5.93 -25.87
N SER A 602 25.93 -6.55 -26.02
CA SER A 602 26.62 -7.42 -25.04
C SER A 602 27.05 -6.74 -23.73
N SER A 603 26.84 -5.42 -23.57
CA SER A 603 27.29 -4.67 -22.38
C SER A 603 26.30 -3.67 -21.77
N SER A 604 25.08 -3.47 -22.32
CA SER A 604 24.02 -2.74 -21.59
C SER A 604 22.61 -3.05 -22.12
N HIS A 605 21.67 -3.27 -21.19
CA HIS A 605 20.25 -3.38 -21.51
C HIS A 605 19.64 -1.98 -21.63
N LYS A 606 19.12 -1.62 -22.81
CA LYS A 606 18.35 -0.37 -22.97
C LYS A 606 16.97 -0.56 -22.33
N VAL A 607 16.64 0.32 -21.38
CA VAL A 607 15.33 0.34 -20.72
C VAL A 607 14.33 1.10 -21.59
N ILE A 608 13.24 0.44 -21.98
CA ILE A 608 12.13 1.06 -22.69
C ILE A 608 10.96 1.18 -21.72
N ARG A 609 10.54 2.41 -21.43
CA ARG A 609 9.32 2.66 -20.64
C ARG A 609 8.10 2.47 -21.52
N VAL A 610 7.11 1.72 -21.02
CA VAL A 610 5.93 1.34 -21.78
C VAL A 610 4.64 1.60 -21.00
N TYR A 611 3.58 1.93 -21.72
CA TYR A 611 2.23 1.66 -21.26
C TYR A 611 1.84 0.24 -21.65
N VAL A 612 1.22 -0.46 -20.71
CA VAL A 612 0.65 -1.79 -20.90
C VAL A 612 -0.86 -1.62 -20.96
N GLY A 613 -1.43 -1.68 -22.15
CA GLY A 613 -2.88 -1.64 -22.38
C GLY A 613 -3.47 -3.05 -22.34
N VAL A 614 -4.50 -3.25 -21.53
CA VAL A 614 -5.27 -4.51 -21.49
C VAL A 614 -6.73 -4.21 -21.74
N ASN A 615 -7.33 -4.88 -22.72
CA ASN A 615 -8.76 -4.78 -23.03
C ASN A 615 -9.33 -6.16 -23.38
N ILE A 616 -10.59 -6.17 -23.82
CA ILE A 616 -11.32 -7.35 -24.29
C ILE A 616 -10.72 -8.00 -25.55
N LYS A 617 -9.79 -7.34 -26.26
CA LYS A 617 -9.11 -7.90 -27.43
C LYS A 617 -7.82 -8.61 -27.07
N GLY A 618 -7.08 -8.09 -26.07
CA GLY A 618 -5.83 -8.67 -25.61
C GLY A 618 -4.90 -7.67 -24.90
N LEU A 619 -3.61 -7.84 -25.14
CA LEU A 619 -2.51 -7.08 -24.55
C LEU A 619 -1.83 -6.20 -25.59
N HIS A 620 -1.55 -4.94 -25.24
CA HIS A 620 -0.91 -3.97 -26.11
C HIS A 620 0.22 -3.25 -25.37
N LEU A 621 1.39 -3.09 -25.98
CA LEU A 621 2.45 -2.23 -25.44
C LEU A 621 2.61 -0.98 -26.29
N LEU A 622 2.53 0.18 -25.65
CA LEU A 622 2.84 1.47 -26.26
C LEU A 622 4.14 1.99 -25.65
N ASN A 623 5.01 2.60 -26.46
CA ASN A 623 6.12 3.38 -25.93
C ASN A 623 5.56 4.56 -25.10
N MET A 624 6.05 4.76 -23.88
CA MET A 624 5.49 5.76 -22.97
C MET A 624 5.69 7.21 -23.45
N GLU A 625 6.80 7.49 -24.14
CA GLU A 625 7.16 8.82 -24.64
C GLU A 625 6.43 9.13 -25.94
N THR A 626 6.56 8.26 -26.94
CA THR A 626 6.06 8.51 -28.30
C THR A 626 4.62 8.02 -28.53
N LYS A 627 4.07 7.21 -27.61
CA LYS A 627 2.79 6.48 -27.74
C LYS A 627 2.72 5.56 -28.96
N THR A 628 3.85 5.17 -29.54
CA THR A 628 3.89 4.22 -30.67
C THR A 628 3.57 2.81 -30.19
N LEU A 629 2.69 2.11 -30.91
CA LEU A 629 2.41 0.69 -30.68
C LEU A 629 3.64 -0.17 -30.99
N LEU A 630 4.18 -0.80 -29.95
CA LEU A 630 5.32 -1.71 -30.02
C LEU A 630 4.86 -3.14 -30.30
N ILE A 631 3.81 -3.58 -29.60
CA ILE A 631 3.22 -4.90 -29.78
C ILE A 631 1.72 -4.85 -29.51
N SER A 632 0.99 -5.72 -30.19
CA SER A 632 -0.44 -5.95 -29.97
C SER A 632 -0.72 -7.43 -30.15
N LEU A 633 -1.12 -8.10 -29.07
CA LEU A 633 -1.35 -9.54 -29.03
C LEU A 633 -2.82 -9.79 -28.69
N LYS A 634 -3.51 -10.54 -29.54
CA LYS A 634 -4.91 -10.94 -29.32
C LYS A 634 -4.97 -12.15 -28.39
N TYR A 635 -6.04 -12.26 -27.61
CA TYR A 635 -6.28 -13.48 -26.83
C TYR A 635 -6.24 -14.73 -27.71
N GLY A 636 -5.77 -15.85 -27.14
CA GLY A 636 -5.47 -17.10 -27.87
C GLY A 636 -4.13 -17.13 -28.60
N CYS A 637 -3.46 -15.99 -28.81
CA CYS A 637 -2.19 -15.90 -29.55
C CYS A 637 -0.95 -15.70 -28.65
N PHE A 638 -1.14 -15.64 -27.34
CA PHE A 638 -0.07 -15.48 -26.36
C PHE A 638 -0.43 -16.10 -25.02
N MET A 639 0.61 -16.42 -24.23
CA MET A 639 0.50 -16.85 -22.84
C MET A 639 1.18 -15.83 -21.94
N TRP A 640 0.78 -15.79 -20.67
CA TRP A 640 1.38 -14.93 -19.65
C TRP A 640 1.71 -15.71 -18.39
N GLN A 641 2.74 -15.27 -17.69
CA GLN A 641 3.15 -15.82 -16.40
C GLN A 641 3.53 -14.68 -15.46
N LEU A 642 3.00 -14.69 -14.24
CA LEU A 642 3.39 -13.74 -13.19
C LEU A 642 4.74 -14.17 -12.61
N GLY A 643 5.66 -13.23 -12.40
CA GLY A 643 6.95 -13.52 -11.78
C GLY A 643 6.82 -13.73 -10.27
N ASP A 644 7.72 -14.52 -9.68
CA ASP A 644 7.67 -14.97 -8.27
C ASP A 644 7.65 -13.83 -7.23
N ALA A 645 8.08 -12.63 -7.62
CA ALA A 645 8.14 -11.45 -6.75
C ALA A 645 6.96 -10.47 -6.93
N ASP A 646 5.97 -10.76 -7.77
CA ASP A 646 4.86 -9.86 -8.13
C ASP A 646 5.29 -8.50 -8.75
N THR A 647 6.55 -8.38 -9.18
CA THR A 647 7.13 -7.14 -9.75
C THR A 647 7.33 -7.18 -11.26
N CYS A 648 6.98 -8.29 -11.90
CA CYS A 648 7.03 -8.44 -13.35
C CYS A 648 6.08 -9.53 -13.82
N PHE A 649 5.80 -9.54 -15.13
CA PHE A 649 5.13 -10.65 -15.79
C PHE A 649 5.82 -10.93 -17.14
N GLN A 650 5.86 -12.20 -17.52
CA GLN A 650 6.41 -12.66 -18.78
C GLN A 650 5.28 -12.93 -19.77
N ILE A 651 5.53 -12.59 -21.04
CA ILE A 651 4.65 -12.87 -22.16
C ILE A 651 5.37 -13.77 -23.15
N HIS A 652 4.67 -14.80 -23.62
CA HIS A 652 5.13 -15.70 -24.68
C HIS A 652 4.16 -15.60 -25.86
N SER A 653 4.62 -15.03 -26.98
CA SER A 653 3.86 -15.02 -28.24
C SER A 653 3.91 -16.40 -28.88
N LEU A 654 2.74 -16.96 -29.18
CA LEU A 654 2.61 -18.26 -29.83
C LEU A 654 2.88 -18.17 -31.34
N GLU A 655 2.57 -17.03 -31.96
CA GLU A 655 2.74 -16.81 -33.40
C GLU A 655 4.22 -16.66 -33.78
N ASN A 656 4.96 -15.82 -33.05
CA ASN A 656 6.31 -15.40 -33.46
C ASN A 656 7.43 -16.01 -32.61
N LYS A 657 7.10 -16.91 -31.67
CA LYS A 657 8.02 -17.52 -30.68
C LYS A 657 8.87 -16.50 -29.90
N MET A 658 8.40 -15.25 -29.83
CA MET A 658 9.05 -14.18 -29.08
C MET A 658 8.56 -14.20 -27.64
N SER A 659 9.49 -14.10 -26.68
CA SER A 659 9.16 -13.89 -25.27
C SER A 659 9.80 -12.62 -24.75
N PHE A 660 9.07 -11.87 -23.93
CA PHE A 660 9.57 -10.68 -23.26
C PHE A 660 8.99 -10.57 -21.85
N ILE A 661 9.70 -9.83 -20.99
CA ILE A 661 9.29 -9.58 -19.60
C ILE A 661 8.99 -8.10 -19.46
N VAL A 662 7.86 -7.81 -18.83
CA VAL A 662 7.47 -6.45 -18.45
C VAL A 662 7.63 -6.31 -16.94
N HIS A 663 8.48 -5.38 -16.52
CA HIS A 663 8.70 -5.06 -15.12
C HIS A 663 7.75 -3.96 -14.69
N THR A 664 6.93 -4.23 -13.68
CA THR A 664 5.97 -3.29 -13.10
C THR A 664 5.45 -3.80 -11.74
N LYS A 665 5.29 -2.89 -10.78
CA LYS A 665 4.62 -3.16 -9.50
C LYS A 665 3.10 -3.40 -9.67
N GLN A 666 2.56 -3.16 -10.86
CA GLN A 666 1.16 -3.47 -11.23
C GLN A 666 0.99 -4.87 -11.82
N ALA A 667 2.03 -5.73 -11.82
CA ALA A 667 2.00 -7.02 -12.54
C ALA A 667 0.83 -7.92 -12.12
N GLY A 668 0.55 -8.00 -10.81
CA GLY A 668 -0.59 -8.77 -10.30
C GLY A 668 -1.95 -8.24 -10.80
N LEU A 669 -2.12 -6.91 -10.96
CA LEU A 669 -3.35 -6.33 -11.51
C LEU A 669 -3.49 -6.62 -12.99
N VAL A 670 -2.40 -6.51 -13.76
CA VAL A 670 -2.37 -6.81 -15.20
C VAL A 670 -2.77 -8.27 -15.44
N VAL A 671 -2.12 -9.21 -14.75
CA VAL A 671 -2.38 -10.65 -14.91
C VAL A 671 -3.80 -11.03 -14.51
N LYS A 672 -4.32 -10.48 -13.40
CA LYS A 672 -5.71 -10.70 -12.98
C LYS A 672 -6.72 -10.20 -14.03
N LEU A 673 -6.43 -9.06 -14.66
CA LEU A 673 -7.29 -8.53 -15.71
C LEU A 673 -7.24 -9.38 -16.99
N LEU A 674 -6.03 -9.80 -17.41
CA LEU A 674 -5.86 -10.71 -18.55
C LEU A 674 -6.65 -12.01 -18.36
N LEU A 675 -6.54 -12.64 -17.18
CA LEU A 675 -7.31 -13.84 -16.83
C LEU A 675 -8.81 -13.59 -16.94
N LYS A 676 -9.29 -12.47 -16.37
CA LYS A 676 -10.72 -12.16 -16.35
C LYS A 676 -11.31 -11.92 -17.74
N LEU A 677 -10.60 -11.19 -18.60
CA LEU A 677 -11.10 -10.85 -19.94
C LEU A 677 -10.93 -12.01 -20.92
N ASN A 678 -9.86 -12.81 -20.80
CA ASN A 678 -9.72 -14.04 -21.57
C ASN A 678 -10.82 -15.06 -21.22
N GLY A 679 -11.16 -15.20 -19.92
CA GLY A 679 -12.21 -16.10 -19.46
C GLY A 679 -13.60 -15.77 -20.03
N GLN A 680 -13.88 -14.51 -20.37
CA GLN A 680 -15.14 -14.11 -21.01
C GLN A 680 -15.27 -14.60 -22.46
N LEU A 681 -14.15 -14.96 -23.11
CA LEU A 681 -14.11 -15.44 -24.49
C LEU A 681 -14.19 -16.96 -24.59
N MET A 682 -14.06 -17.69 -23.47
CA MET A 682 -14.17 -19.14 -23.45
C MET A 682 -15.63 -19.55 -23.68
N PRO A 683 -15.89 -20.60 -24.49
CA PRO A 683 -17.24 -21.14 -24.63
C PRO A 683 -17.76 -21.56 -23.26
N THR A 684 -19.00 -21.21 -22.94
CA THR A 684 -19.66 -21.65 -21.71
C THR A 684 -19.66 -23.17 -21.67
N GLU A 685 -19.13 -23.75 -20.58
CA GLU A 685 -19.23 -25.20 -20.34
C GLU A 685 -20.70 -25.57 -20.37
N ARG A 686 -21.11 -26.29 -21.43
CA ARG A 686 -22.40 -26.95 -21.48
C ARG A 686 -22.22 -28.24 -20.71
N ASN A 687 -22.90 -28.35 -19.58
CA ASN A 687 -23.11 -29.65 -18.96
C ASN A 687 -24.05 -30.44 -19.90
N GLU A 688 -23.46 -31.30 -20.73
CA GLU A 688 -24.21 -32.37 -21.41
C GLU A 688 -24.54 -33.50 -20.43
#